data_AF-Q69QZ3-F1
#
_entry.id   AF-Q69QZ3-F1
#
_cell.length_a   1.000
_cell.length_b   1.000
_cell.length_c   1.000
_cell.angle_alpha   90.00
_cell.angle_beta   90.00
_cell.angle_gamma   90.00
#
_symmetry.space_group_name_H-M   'P 1'
#
loop_
_entity.id
_entity.type
_entity.pdbx_description
1 polymer ?
#
loop_
_entity_poly.entity_id
_entity_poly.type
_entity_poly.pdbx_seq_one_letter_code
_entity_poly.pdbx_strand_id
1 'polypeptide(L)'
;MDSTPAPAAAAAETPTTAPAFEECLRLLRGERDEQKLAGLLVAANLCRAGDAASVVEVYRAVGPRFLRRLLNTGLGKVEGGKEEDREAYLRLSVTVLSGLARFPEVAADEGVVSTVPLIAEIVSKSSDLAITEECFELLSLIAIASDGGAHTFCEPGVMDMLFLQISNFPDGSRCLELAIHLMQLLVHKIRIDNMTVEKLQGMTSMVTSLARLFAVLHTTVKFEALHMLTALLSQKESPLHDALRSVPSMIWKCQIRVGITAVLQNRVVSSEKLQALLLAECMMSILGENWLSEEYKVPDDQNMMPVDKFVLLVLESARIEVSVLLNELAYLKYESSKNSQRDDAISQKERNLAILFSLIERIIKMISNASSGEGAVCQTIRESTIMKAITGLNETVGLVLDFLQDAKDHGQRKGDDLLAAVRIVGSYLAEAPYACKEKIRHLLEFIFSVEGQDESSSFHSICFMLPMLSQITMEADGCRILASFGGYKMVIDCLIKMIEQNGMMIDTGNMFLACDTIINFLSNMKNAHIQMGSCFVGLLKALVSWTGTADDSSVIITASCLCTLVLDLTTEEFLLSSSDFDSKTLEKLSKLIARSLHQGIPDDDIEQSNQKQIILSGYRRWSDRYPRVKNILQQHVSV
;
A
#
# COMPACT_ATOMS: atom_id res chain seq x y z
N MET A 1 47.31 -75.41 -29.18
CA MET A 1 45.88 -75.41 -29.55
C MET A 1 45.34 -74.07 -29.09
N ASP A 2 45.76 -73.01 -29.78
CA ASP A 2 45.09 -72.45 -30.98
C ASP A 2 43.77 -71.82 -30.55
N SER A 3 43.69 -70.51 -30.31
CA SER A 3 43.81 -69.40 -31.28
C SER A 3 42.80 -69.50 -32.43
N THR A 4 41.59 -68.97 -32.23
CA THR A 4 40.91 -68.16 -33.26
C THR A 4 39.77 -67.34 -32.64
N PRO A 5 39.64 -66.04 -32.97
CA PRO A 5 38.67 -65.13 -32.35
C PRO A 5 37.35 -65.07 -33.15
N ALA A 6 36.25 -64.91 -32.41
CA ALA A 6 34.95 -64.53 -32.96
C ALA A 6 34.96 -63.04 -33.37
N PRO A 7 34.23 -62.65 -34.42
CA PRO A 7 34.42 -61.37 -35.10
C PRO A 7 33.89 -60.20 -34.28
N ALA A 8 34.64 -59.09 -34.31
CA ALA A 8 34.19 -57.79 -33.87
C ALA A 8 32.88 -57.44 -34.57
N ALA A 9 31.83 -57.24 -33.77
CA ALA A 9 30.60 -56.64 -34.22
C ALA A 9 30.93 -55.25 -34.78
N ALA A 10 30.67 -55.08 -36.07
CA ALA A 10 30.79 -53.83 -36.77
C ALA A 10 30.10 -52.72 -35.96
N ALA A 11 30.85 -51.65 -35.70
CA ALA A 11 30.27 -50.38 -35.32
C ALA A 11 29.27 -50.01 -36.41
N ALA A 12 27.98 -50.09 -36.09
CA ALA A 12 26.93 -49.56 -36.93
C ALA A 12 27.16 -48.06 -37.05
N GLU A 13 27.54 -47.64 -38.24
CA GLU A 13 27.61 -46.25 -38.67
C GLU A 13 26.28 -45.56 -38.33
N THR A 14 26.34 -44.53 -37.49
CA THR A 14 25.27 -43.56 -37.34
C THR A 14 25.00 -42.91 -38.69
N PRO A 15 23.75 -42.89 -39.20
CA PRO A 15 23.46 -42.25 -40.47
C PRO A 15 23.74 -40.74 -40.38
N THR A 16 24.41 -40.24 -41.41
CA THR A 16 24.80 -38.84 -41.63
C THR A 16 23.58 -37.92 -41.69
N THR A 17 23.22 -37.29 -40.57
CA THR A 17 22.15 -36.27 -40.49
C THR A 17 22.61 -34.87 -40.95
N ALA A 18 23.91 -34.58 -40.86
CA ALA A 18 24.49 -33.27 -41.22
C ALA A 18 24.27 -32.82 -42.69
N PRO A 19 24.47 -33.66 -43.74
CA PRO A 19 24.30 -33.21 -45.12
C PRO A 19 22.83 -32.94 -45.50
N ALA A 20 21.88 -33.64 -44.88
CA ALA A 20 20.45 -33.41 -45.10
C ALA A 20 19.98 -32.09 -44.46
N PHE A 21 20.59 -31.71 -43.33
CA PHE A 21 20.30 -30.46 -42.64
C PHE A 21 20.86 -29.23 -43.40
N GLU A 22 22.08 -29.30 -43.94
CA GLU A 22 22.64 -28.20 -44.75
C GLU A 22 21.82 -27.97 -46.03
N GLU A 23 21.33 -29.04 -46.66
CA GLU A 23 20.44 -28.92 -47.83
C GLU A 23 19.08 -28.29 -47.46
N CYS A 24 18.55 -28.60 -46.27
CA CYS A 24 17.37 -27.94 -45.72
C CYS A 24 17.61 -26.43 -45.51
N LEU A 25 18.74 -26.04 -44.91
CA LEU A 25 19.12 -24.63 -44.73
C LEU A 25 19.27 -23.92 -46.08
N ARG A 26 19.78 -24.60 -47.12
CA ARG A 26 19.89 -24.05 -48.47
C ARG A 26 18.51 -23.75 -49.08
N LEU A 27 17.53 -24.63 -48.88
CA LEU A 27 16.14 -24.41 -49.31
C LEU A 27 15.51 -23.20 -48.58
N LEU A 28 15.73 -23.11 -47.27
CA LEU A 28 15.20 -22.03 -46.43
C LEU A 28 15.78 -20.65 -46.78
N ARG A 29 17.05 -20.61 -47.22
CA ARG A 29 17.72 -19.40 -47.71
C ARG A 29 17.35 -19.05 -49.16
N GLY A 30 16.54 -19.86 -49.83
CA GLY A 30 16.10 -19.63 -51.20
C GLY A 30 15.29 -18.34 -51.39
N GLU A 31 15.28 -17.78 -52.60
CA GLU A 31 14.58 -16.51 -52.90
C GLU A 31 13.06 -16.69 -53.08
N ARG A 32 12.62 -17.89 -53.46
CA ARG A 32 11.22 -18.20 -53.74
C ARG A 32 10.49 -18.72 -52.50
N ASP A 33 9.26 -18.26 -52.29
CA ASP A 33 8.45 -18.66 -51.13
C ASP A 33 8.16 -20.16 -51.14
N GLU A 34 8.00 -20.81 -52.30
CA GLU A 34 7.80 -22.26 -52.38
C GLU A 34 9.03 -23.06 -51.90
N GLN A 35 10.24 -22.54 -52.13
CA GLN A 35 11.47 -23.17 -51.65
C GLN A 35 11.57 -23.08 -50.13
N LYS A 36 11.19 -21.94 -49.56
CA LYS A 36 11.15 -21.73 -48.10
C LYS A 36 10.10 -22.60 -47.43
N LEU A 37 8.91 -22.72 -48.01
CA LEU A 37 7.85 -23.60 -47.51
C LEU A 37 8.27 -25.08 -47.56
N ALA A 38 8.86 -25.52 -48.67
CA ALA A 38 9.42 -26.88 -48.77
C ALA A 38 10.52 -27.11 -47.73
N GLY A 39 11.41 -26.14 -47.54
CA GLY A 39 12.44 -26.19 -46.51
C GLY A 39 11.89 -26.30 -45.09
N LEU A 40 10.81 -25.58 -44.75
CA LEU A 40 10.13 -25.66 -43.44
C LEU A 40 9.52 -27.04 -43.18
N LEU A 41 8.92 -27.66 -44.20
CA LEU A 41 8.40 -29.04 -44.10
C LEU A 41 9.51 -30.06 -43.89
N VAL A 42 10.66 -29.87 -44.53
CA VAL A 42 11.84 -30.72 -44.32
C VAL A 42 12.40 -30.49 -42.91
N ALA A 43 12.49 -29.23 -42.45
CA ALA A 43 12.97 -28.89 -41.11
C ALA A 43 12.13 -29.53 -40.01
N ALA A 44 10.80 -29.59 -40.17
CA ALA A 44 9.90 -30.25 -39.21
C ALA A 44 10.19 -31.75 -39.01
N ASN A 45 10.80 -32.41 -40.00
CA ASN A 45 11.21 -33.82 -39.92
C ASN A 45 12.66 -34.02 -39.46
N LEU A 46 13.53 -33.02 -39.67
CA LEU A 46 14.96 -33.10 -39.35
C LEU A 46 15.27 -32.63 -37.93
N CYS A 47 14.59 -31.59 -37.45
CA CYS A 47 14.78 -31.06 -36.10
C CYS A 47 14.15 -32.01 -35.09
N ARG A 48 14.98 -32.66 -34.26
CA ARG A 48 14.50 -33.48 -33.15
C ARG A 48 13.94 -32.59 -32.04
N ALA A 49 12.94 -33.10 -31.32
CA ALA A 49 12.46 -32.44 -30.11
C ALA A 49 13.63 -32.23 -29.13
N GLY A 50 13.91 -30.97 -28.80
CA GLY A 50 15.00 -30.57 -27.89
C GLY A 50 16.31 -30.11 -28.54
N ASP A 51 16.45 -30.16 -29.87
CA ASP A 51 17.64 -29.64 -30.57
C ASP A 51 17.53 -28.13 -30.82
N ALA A 52 17.84 -27.33 -29.79
CA ALA A 52 17.71 -25.88 -29.82
C ALA A 52 18.60 -25.21 -30.87
N ALA A 53 19.83 -25.69 -31.05
CA ALA A 53 20.79 -25.09 -31.98
C ALA A 53 20.29 -25.20 -33.43
N SER A 54 19.82 -26.37 -33.84
CA SER A 54 19.28 -26.59 -35.19
C SER A 54 18.02 -25.75 -35.45
N VAL A 55 17.15 -25.57 -34.46
CA VAL A 55 15.93 -24.76 -34.63
C VAL A 55 16.24 -23.27 -34.76
N VAL A 56 17.21 -22.77 -34.00
CA VAL A 56 17.70 -21.39 -34.13
C VAL A 56 18.33 -21.15 -35.51
N GLU A 57 19.08 -22.12 -36.04
CA GLU A 57 19.63 -22.04 -37.40
C GLU A 57 18.54 -22.05 -38.49
N VAL A 58 17.51 -22.87 -38.33
CA VAL A 58 16.32 -22.89 -39.21
C VAL A 58 15.63 -21.52 -39.19
N TYR A 59 15.39 -20.94 -38.01
CA TYR A 59 14.80 -19.62 -37.88
C TYR A 59 15.62 -18.54 -38.60
N ARG A 60 16.95 -18.52 -38.37
CA ARG A 60 17.87 -17.59 -39.04
C ARG A 60 17.88 -17.78 -40.56
N ALA A 61 17.79 -19.01 -41.04
CA ALA A 61 17.78 -19.33 -42.46
C ALA A 61 16.48 -18.90 -43.16
N VAL A 62 15.32 -19.10 -42.52
CA VAL A 62 14.01 -18.64 -43.02
C VAL A 62 13.96 -17.11 -43.10
N GLY A 63 14.37 -16.48 -41.99
CA GLY A 63 14.36 -15.04 -41.75
C GLY A 63 13.00 -14.48 -41.31
N PRO A 64 12.96 -13.53 -40.35
CA PRO A 64 11.71 -13.01 -39.78
C PRO A 64 10.81 -12.29 -40.81
N ARG A 65 11.41 -11.69 -41.84
CA ARG A 65 10.67 -11.02 -42.92
C ARG A 65 9.75 -11.96 -43.68
N PHE A 66 10.20 -13.20 -43.94
CA PHE A 66 9.37 -14.18 -44.64
C PHE A 66 8.17 -14.59 -43.77
N LEU A 67 8.40 -14.90 -42.49
CA LEU A 67 7.35 -15.27 -41.55
C LEU A 67 6.30 -14.16 -41.40
N ARG A 68 6.74 -12.89 -41.32
CA ARG A 68 5.85 -11.73 -41.27
C ARG A 68 5.03 -11.56 -42.55
N ARG A 69 5.61 -11.80 -43.73
CA ARG A 69 4.86 -11.80 -45.01
C ARG A 69 3.81 -12.91 -45.02
N LEU A 70 4.18 -14.11 -44.60
CA LEU A 70 3.27 -15.26 -44.52
C LEU A 70 2.05 -14.94 -43.64
N LEU A 71 2.28 -14.35 -42.47
CA LEU A 71 1.25 -13.89 -41.55
C LEU A 71 0.34 -12.80 -42.17
N ASN A 72 0.93 -11.81 -42.85
CA ASN A 72 0.19 -10.75 -43.53
C ASN A 72 -0.66 -11.25 -44.70
N THR A 73 -0.18 -12.27 -45.43
CA THR A 73 -0.96 -12.94 -46.48
C THR A 73 -2.18 -13.63 -45.89
N GLY A 74 -2.02 -14.34 -44.76
CA GLY A 74 -3.14 -14.95 -44.05
C GLY A 74 -4.15 -13.92 -43.53
N LEU A 75 -3.68 -12.77 -43.06
CA LEU A 75 -4.52 -11.63 -42.65
C LEU A 75 -5.20 -10.87 -43.80
N GLY A 76 -4.92 -11.23 -45.06
CA GLY A 76 -5.46 -10.51 -46.23
C GLY A 76 -4.94 -9.08 -46.38
N LYS A 77 -3.81 -8.75 -45.75
CA LYS A 77 -3.12 -7.44 -45.89
C LYS A 77 -2.30 -7.34 -47.18
N VAL A 78 -2.24 -8.42 -47.96
CA VAL A 78 -1.58 -8.52 -49.27
C VAL A 78 -2.64 -8.79 -50.34
N GLU A 79 -2.60 -8.05 -51.44
CA GLU A 79 -3.56 -8.22 -52.55
C GLU A 79 -3.33 -9.53 -53.32
N GLY A 80 -4.40 -10.27 -53.64
CA GLY A 80 -4.37 -11.32 -54.68
C GLY A 80 -4.71 -12.77 -54.32
N GLY A 81 -5.25 -13.09 -53.14
CA GLY A 81 -5.62 -14.48 -52.76
C GLY A 81 -7.13 -14.72 -52.58
N LYS A 82 -7.61 -15.93 -52.91
CA LYS A 82 -8.95 -16.44 -52.52
C LYS A 82 -9.01 -16.62 -51.00
N GLU A 83 -10.20 -16.51 -50.42
CA GLU A 83 -10.41 -16.54 -48.96
C GLU A 83 -9.95 -17.87 -48.32
N GLU A 84 -10.22 -19.01 -48.98
CA GLU A 84 -9.79 -20.34 -48.52
C GLU A 84 -8.25 -20.49 -48.46
N ASP A 85 -7.53 -19.88 -49.41
CA ASP A 85 -6.07 -19.91 -49.42
C ASP A 85 -5.50 -19.09 -48.26
N ARG A 86 -6.18 -17.99 -47.87
CA ARG A 86 -5.75 -17.12 -46.75
C ARG A 86 -5.78 -17.85 -45.42
N GLU A 87 -6.84 -18.62 -45.15
CA GLU A 87 -6.96 -19.37 -43.90
C GLU A 87 -5.87 -20.44 -43.77
N ALA A 88 -5.55 -21.13 -44.86
CA ALA A 88 -4.45 -22.10 -44.89
C ALA A 88 -3.08 -21.44 -44.63
N TYR A 89 -2.83 -20.27 -45.23
CA TYR A 89 -1.62 -19.49 -44.95
C TYR A 89 -1.57 -18.97 -43.51
N LEU A 90 -2.71 -18.55 -42.95
CA LEU A 90 -2.83 -18.07 -41.58
C LEU A 90 -2.46 -19.19 -40.60
N ARG A 91 -3.14 -20.35 -40.69
CA ARG A 91 -2.85 -21.51 -39.84
C ARG A 91 -1.39 -21.94 -39.96
N LEU A 92 -0.87 -22.07 -41.18
CA LEU A 92 0.54 -22.43 -41.40
C LEU A 92 1.49 -21.41 -40.75
N SER A 93 1.21 -20.12 -40.87
CA SER A 93 2.06 -19.06 -40.29
C SER A 93 2.08 -19.12 -38.76
N VAL A 94 0.93 -19.29 -38.11
CA VAL A 94 0.80 -19.38 -36.66
C VAL A 94 1.47 -20.65 -36.15
N THR A 95 1.24 -21.80 -36.78
CA THR A 95 1.85 -23.08 -36.37
C THR A 95 3.36 -23.07 -36.51
N VAL A 96 3.90 -22.53 -37.62
CA VAL A 96 5.35 -22.40 -37.80
C VAL A 96 5.94 -21.44 -36.78
N LEU A 97 5.33 -20.28 -36.56
CA LEU A 97 5.81 -19.30 -35.58
C LEU A 97 5.76 -19.87 -34.16
N SER A 98 4.64 -20.48 -33.75
CA SER A 98 4.48 -21.12 -32.45
C SER A 98 5.50 -22.25 -32.25
N GLY A 99 5.70 -23.10 -33.26
CA GLY A 99 6.68 -24.18 -33.22
C GLY A 99 8.12 -23.69 -33.03
N LEU A 100 8.51 -22.62 -33.73
CA LEU A 100 9.84 -22.00 -33.60
C LEU A 100 10.00 -21.26 -32.26
N ALA A 101 8.95 -20.56 -31.80
CA ALA A 101 8.96 -19.78 -30.55
C ALA A 101 8.99 -20.64 -29.28
N ARG A 102 8.81 -21.97 -29.37
CA ARG A 102 9.06 -22.87 -28.22
C ARG A 102 10.49 -22.81 -27.71
N PHE A 103 11.42 -22.28 -28.52
CA PHE A 103 12.80 -22.04 -28.13
C PHE A 103 12.99 -20.58 -27.71
N PRO A 104 13.40 -20.30 -26.44
CA PRO A 104 13.45 -18.94 -25.90
C PRO A 104 14.27 -17.95 -26.73
N GLU A 105 15.38 -18.40 -27.33
CA GLU A 105 16.23 -17.56 -28.19
C GLU A 105 15.46 -17.01 -29.41
N VAL A 106 14.56 -17.81 -29.97
CA VAL A 106 13.74 -17.41 -31.12
C VAL A 106 12.56 -16.55 -30.68
N ALA A 107 11.88 -16.93 -29.59
CA ALA A 107 10.78 -16.14 -29.04
C ALA A 107 11.20 -14.74 -28.59
N ALA A 108 12.46 -14.58 -28.16
CA ALA A 108 13.01 -13.29 -27.76
C ALA A 108 13.52 -12.43 -28.92
N ASP A 109 13.59 -12.96 -30.14
CA ASP A 109 14.06 -12.20 -31.32
C ASP A 109 13.07 -11.07 -31.66
N GLU A 110 13.61 -9.89 -31.98
CA GLU A 110 12.84 -8.69 -32.32
C GLU A 110 11.84 -8.93 -33.47
N GLY A 111 12.22 -9.77 -34.44
CA GLY A 111 11.37 -10.17 -35.54
C GLY A 111 10.11 -10.91 -35.09
N VAL A 112 10.22 -11.79 -34.08
CA VAL A 112 9.09 -12.52 -33.50
C VAL A 112 8.30 -11.63 -32.55
N VAL A 113 8.96 -10.86 -31.68
CA VAL A 113 8.32 -9.88 -30.78
C VAL A 113 7.45 -8.90 -31.57
N SER A 114 7.93 -8.40 -32.71
CA SER A 114 7.18 -7.47 -33.57
C SER A 114 5.89 -8.05 -34.19
N THR A 115 5.64 -9.35 -34.04
CA THR A 115 4.40 -10.00 -34.49
C THR A 115 3.27 -9.93 -33.48
N VAL A 116 3.54 -9.61 -32.20
CA VAL A 116 2.54 -9.59 -31.12
C VAL A 116 1.26 -8.80 -31.50
N PRO A 117 1.31 -7.58 -32.05
CA PRO A 117 0.10 -6.86 -32.46
C PRO A 117 -0.67 -7.56 -33.60
N LEU A 118 0.03 -8.24 -34.50
CA LEU A 118 -0.60 -9.01 -35.59
C LEU A 118 -1.29 -10.27 -35.05
N ILE A 119 -0.67 -10.96 -34.10
CA ILE A 119 -1.27 -12.11 -33.44
C ILE A 119 -2.50 -11.69 -32.62
N ALA A 120 -2.46 -10.54 -31.94
CA ALA A 120 -3.62 -9.99 -31.25
C ALA A 120 -4.78 -9.65 -32.19
N GLU A 121 -4.49 -9.14 -33.39
CA GLU A 121 -5.50 -8.91 -34.43
C GLU A 121 -6.13 -10.23 -34.90
N ILE A 122 -5.33 -11.29 -35.07
CA ILE A 122 -5.81 -12.62 -35.46
C ILE A 122 -6.76 -13.17 -34.40
N VAL A 123 -6.34 -13.15 -33.14
CA VAL A 123 -7.16 -13.62 -32.02
C VAL A 123 -8.48 -12.84 -31.93
N SER A 124 -8.46 -11.53 -32.19
CA SER A 124 -9.66 -10.69 -32.15
C SER A 124 -10.69 -11.01 -33.25
N LYS A 125 -10.24 -11.59 -34.38
CA LYS A 125 -11.08 -11.85 -35.57
C LYS A 125 -11.37 -13.33 -35.80
N SER A 126 -10.55 -14.22 -35.27
CA SER A 126 -10.67 -15.66 -35.49
C SER A 126 -11.92 -16.22 -34.82
N SER A 127 -12.61 -17.11 -35.53
CA SER A 127 -13.63 -17.99 -34.95
C SER A 127 -13.12 -19.42 -34.72
N ASP A 128 -11.90 -19.72 -35.20
CA ASP A 128 -11.25 -21.01 -35.00
C ASP A 128 -10.52 -21.03 -33.64
N LEU A 129 -11.04 -21.85 -32.72
CA LEU A 129 -10.48 -22.02 -31.39
C LEU A 129 -9.09 -22.66 -31.42
N ALA A 130 -8.78 -23.55 -32.37
CA ALA A 130 -7.47 -24.19 -32.43
C ALA A 130 -6.36 -23.19 -32.79
N ILE A 131 -6.63 -22.30 -33.75
CA ILE A 131 -5.71 -21.21 -34.09
C ILE A 131 -5.59 -20.23 -32.93
N THR A 132 -6.70 -19.97 -32.23
CA THR A 132 -6.71 -19.09 -31.05
C THR A 132 -5.87 -19.64 -29.90
N GLU A 133 -5.94 -20.95 -29.63
CA GLU A 133 -5.09 -21.63 -28.66
C GLU A 133 -3.60 -21.48 -29.03
N GLU A 134 -3.22 -21.78 -30.27
CA GLU A 134 -1.82 -21.65 -30.74
C GLU A 134 -1.32 -20.20 -30.65
N CYS A 135 -2.19 -19.22 -30.91
CA CYS A 135 -1.88 -17.81 -30.76
C CYS A 135 -1.60 -17.45 -29.29
N PHE A 136 -2.42 -17.89 -28.32
CA PHE A 136 -2.17 -17.62 -26.90
C PHE A 136 -0.91 -18.33 -26.38
N GLU A 137 -0.63 -19.55 -26.86
CA GLU A 137 0.63 -20.23 -26.56
C GLU A 137 1.83 -19.43 -27.08
N LEU A 138 1.78 -18.98 -28.34
CA LEU A 138 2.83 -18.14 -28.93
C LEU A 138 3.03 -16.83 -28.15
N LEU A 139 1.94 -16.14 -27.83
CA LEU A 139 1.96 -14.90 -27.05
C LEU A 139 2.58 -15.12 -25.66
N SER A 140 2.26 -16.24 -25.01
CA SER A 140 2.84 -16.63 -23.72
C SER A 140 4.34 -16.92 -23.84
N LEU A 141 4.76 -17.65 -24.88
CA LEU A 141 6.17 -17.94 -25.14
C LEU A 141 6.99 -16.66 -25.34
N ILE A 142 6.47 -15.71 -26.13
CA ILE A 142 7.09 -14.40 -26.34
C ILE A 142 7.19 -13.63 -25.02
N ALA A 143 6.07 -13.56 -24.28
CA ALA A 143 6.02 -12.87 -23.00
C ALA A 143 6.98 -13.50 -21.98
N ILE A 144 7.15 -14.83 -21.95
CA ILE A 144 8.12 -15.51 -21.06
C ILE A 144 9.56 -15.21 -21.48
N ALA A 145 9.88 -15.27 -22.77
CA ALA A 145 11.24 -15.21 -23.28
C ALA A 145 11.84 -13.79 -23.31
N SER A 146 11.02 -12.74 -23.46
CA SER A 146 11.51 -11.37 -23.64
C SER A 146 10.76 -10.36 -22.79
N ASP A 147 11.49 -9.53 -22.06
CA ASP A 147 10.92 -8.36 -21.38
C ASP A 147 10.35 -7.38 -22.41
N GLY A 148 11.07 -7.13 -23.51
CA GLY A 148 10.57 -6.32 -24.63
C GLY A 148 9.25 -6.86 -25.18
N GLY A 149 9.15 -8.18 -25.34
CA GLY A 149 7.93 -8.87 -25.76
C GLY A 149 6.76 -8.72 -24.79
N ALA A 150 7.00 -8.82 -23.48
CA ALA A 150 5.98 -8.54 -22.48
C ALA A 150 5.51 -7.08 -22.52
N HIS A 151 6.43 -6.12 -22.74
CA HIS A 151 6.07 -4.69 -22.83
C HIS A 151 5.32 -4.33 -24.12
N THR A 152 5.41 -5.12 -25.19
CA THR A 152 4.61 -4.92 -26.41
C THR A 152 3.12 -5.08 -26.14
N PHE A 153 2.73 -5.81 -25.09
CA PHE A 153 1.33 -5.89 -24.69
C PHE A 153 0.78 -4.54 -24.20
N CYS A 154 1.62 -3.67 -23.65
CA CYS A 154 1.21 -2.32 -23.26
C CYS A 154 0.96 -1.38 -24.45
N GLU A 155 1.18 -1.83 -25.70
CA GLU A 155 0.81 -1.05 -26.88
C GLU A 155 -0.73 -0.97 -27.01
N PRO A 156 -1.26 0.17 -27.51
CA PRO A 156 -2.70 0.36 -27.65
C PRO A 156 -3.38 -0.76 -28.45
N GLY A 157 -4.47 -1.32 -27.93
CA GLY A 157 -5.27 -2.36 -28.59
C GLY A 157 -4.82 -3.81 -28.35
N VAL A 158 -3.59 -4.05 -27.86
CA VAL A 158 -3.09 -5.41 -27.63
C VAL A 158 -3.70 -6.02 -26.36
N MET A 159 -3.72 -5.28 -25.24
CA MET A 159 -4.41 -5.74 -24.02
C MET A 159 -5.93 -5.82 -24.18
N ASP A 160 -6.53 -4.94 -24.98
CA ASP A 160 -7.98 -4.88 -25.17
C ASP A 160 -8.51 -6.19 -25.80
N MET A 161 -7.68 -6.83 -26.64
CA MET A 161 -7.96 -8.16 -27.19
C MET A 161 -8.18 -9.19 -26.07
N LEU A 162 -7.29 -9.27 -25.08
CA LEU A 162 -7.38 -10.27 -24.01
C LEU A 162 -8.70 -10.13 -23.25
N PHE A 163 -9.07 -8.90 -22.94
CA PHE A 163 -10.33 -8.60 -22.26
C PHE A 163 -11.56 -9.03 -23.06
N LEU A 164 -11.61 -8.67 -24.35
CA LEU A 164 -12.74 -9.00 -25.23
C LEU A 164 -12.92 -10.51 -25.32
N GLN A 165 -11.81 -11.24 -25.46
CA GLN A 165 -11.83 -12.69 -25.63
C GLN A 165 -12.22 -13.43 -24.35
N ILE A 166 -11.68 -13.05 -23.20
CA ILE A 166 -12.03 -13.67 -21.91
C ILE A 166 -13.53 -13.54 -21.62
N SER A 167 -14.14 -12.42 -22.02
CA SER A 167 -15.57 -12.21 -21.86
C SER A 167 -16.44 -13.08 -22.78
N ASN A 168 -15.87 -13.58 -23.88
CA ASN A 168 -16.59 -14.33 -24.92
C ASN A 168 -16.33 -15.84 -24.85
N PHE A 169 -15.23 -16.29 -24.24
CA PHE A 169 -14.92 -17.71 -24.16
C PHE A 169 -15.86 -18.46 -23.21
N PRO A 170 -16.23 -19.72 -23.54
CA PRO A 170 -16.95 -20.58 -22.61
C PRO A 170 -16.13 -20.85 -21.34
N ASP A 171 -16.82 -20.92 -20.21
CA ASP A 171 -16.22 -21.31 -18.93
C ASP A 171 -15.55 -22.68 -19.02
N GLY A 172 -14.32 -22.77 -18.52
CA GLY A 172 -13.51 -24.00 -18.55
C GLY A 172 -12.93 -24.36 -19.92
N SER A 173 -13.01 -23.48 -20.91
CA SER A 173 -12.31 -23.69 -22.19
C SER A 173 -10.80 -23.48 -22.05
N ARG A 174 -10.00 -24.21 -22.84
CA ARG A 174 -8.54 -24.06 -22.87
C ARG A 174 -8.11 -22.66 -23.31
N CYS A 175 -8.82 -22.04 -24.26
CA CYS A 175 -8.57 -20.64 -24.64
C CYS A 175 -8.70 -19.68 -23.45
N LEU A 176 -9.71 -19.87 -22.60
CA LEU A 176 -9.90 -19.06 -21.41
C LEU A 176 -8.76 -19.28 -20.41
N GLU A 177 -8.36 -20.52 -20.16
CA GLU A 177 -7.22 -20.84 -19.28
C GLU A 177 -5.92 -20.19 -19.77
N LEU A 178 -5.62 -20.31 -21.07
CA LEU A 178 -4.43 -19.72 -21.67
C LEU A 178 -4.46 -18.17 -21.62
N ALA A 179 -5.61 -17.55 -21.88
CA ALA A 179 -5.75 -16.10 -21.81
C ALA A 179 -5.57 -15.57 -20.39
N ILE A 180 -6.13 -16.23 -19.37
CA ILE A 180 -5.96 -15.88 -17.96
C ILE A 180 -4.50 -16.07 -17.54
N HIS A 181 -3.88 -17.18 -17.93
CA HIS A 181 -2.48 -17.45 -17.62
C HIS A 181 -1.55 -16.39 -18.22
N LEU A 182 -1.81 -15.98 -19.46
CA LEU A 182 -1.08 -14.89 -20.09
C LEU A 182 -1.26 -13.57 -19.34
N MET A 183 -2.49 -13.22 -18.93
CA MET A 183 -2.69 -12.01 -18.11
C MET A 183 -1.94 -12.08 -16.77
N GLN A 184 -2.01 -13.20 -16.06
CA GLN A 184 -1.27 -13.40 -14.81
C GLN A 184 0.23 -13.23 -15.04
N LEU A 185 0.78 -13.84 -16.10
CA LEU A 185 2.19 -13.70 -16.46
C LEU A 185 2.56 -12.23 -16.70
N LEU A 186 1.74 -11.49 -17.45
CA LEU A 186 1.99 -10.08 -17.75
C LEU A 186 1.97 -9.23 -16.46
N VAL A 187 1.02 -9.46 -15.56
CA VAL A 187 0.95 -8.77 -14.26
C VAL A 187 2.21 -8.96 -13.43
N HIS A 188 2.79 -10.16 -13.43
CA HIS A 188 4.00 -10.45 -12.65
C HIS A 188 5.30 -10.00 -13.33
N LYS A 189 5.32 -10.02 -14.67
CA LYS A 189 6.56 -9.76 -15.43
C LYS A 189 6.76 -8.28 -15.73
N ILE A 190 5.69 -7.55 -15.98
CA ILE A 190 5.77 -6.15 -16.36
C ILE A 190 6.12 -5.29 -15.14
N ARG A 191 7.31 -4.68 -15.18
CA ARG A 191 7.76 -3.73 -14.15
C ARG A 191 7.37 -2.32 -14.55
N ILE A 192 6.70 -1.62 -13.64
CA ILE A 192 6.16 -0.28 -13.87
C ILE A 192 7.27 0.79 -13.79
N ASP A 193 8.37 0.48 -13.11
CA ASP A 193 9.51 1.38 -12.93
C ASP A 193 10.07 1.86 -14.28
N ASN A 194 10.09 3.18 -14.49
CA ASN A 194 10.64 3.84 -15.68
C ASN A 194 9.90 3.60 -17.01
N MET A 195 8.61 3.26 -16.98
CA MET A 195 7.78 3.18 -18.20
C MET A 195 7.57 4.55 -18.89
N THR A 196 7.44 4.53 -20.22
CA THR A 196 6.96 5.68 -20.99
C THR A 196 5.46 5.92 -20.74
N VAL A 197 5.00 7.15 -20.95
CA VAL A 197 3.58 7.54 -20.78
C VAL A 197 2.63 6.64 -21.58
N GLU A 198 3.01 6.29 -22.82
CA GLU A 198 2.23 5.41 -23.70
C GLU A 198 2.07 4.00 -23.14
N LYS A 199 3.13 3.41 -22.59
CA LYS A 199 3.07 2.08 -21.96
C LYS A 199 2.29 2.10 -20.65
N LEU A 200 2.39 3.20 -19.90
CA LEU A 200 1.59 3.44 -18.71
C LEU A 200 0.09 3.48 -19.04
N GLN A 201 -0.29 4.07 -20.18
CA GLN A 201 -1.66 4.04 -20.67
C GLN A 201 -2.13 2.60 -20.92
N GLY A 202 -1.30 1.74 -21.52
CA GLY A 202 -1.61 0.32 -21.68
C GLY A 202 -1.85 -0.41 -20.35
N MET A 203 -1.08 -0.08 -19.31
CA MET A 203 -1.30 -0.61 -17.96
C MET A 203 -2.59 -0.10 -17.33
N THR A 204 -2.95 1.17 -17.54
CA THR A 204 -4.26 1.66 -17.10
C THR A 204 -5.40 0.94 -17.81
N SER A 205 -5.29 0.67 -19.11
CA SER A 205 -6.26 -0.14 -19.85
C SER A 205 -6.40 -1.54 -19.25
N MET A 206 -5.29 -2.20 -18.93
CA MET A 206 -5.29 -3.51 -18.24
C MET A 206 -6.08 -3.46 -16.93
N VAL A 207 -5.83 -2.46 -16.06
CA VAL A 207 -6.57 -2.29 -14.80
C VAL A 207 -8.06 -2.09 -15.06
N THR A 208 -8.44 -1.25 -16.02
CA THR A 208 -9.85 -1.01 -16.36
C THR A 208 -10.56 -2.26 -16.91
N SER A 209 -9.86 -3.06 -17.71
CA SER A 209 -10.36 -4.33 -18.22
C SER A 209 -10.54 -5.36 -17.09
N LEU A 210 -9.56 -5.50 -16.20
CA LEU A 210 -9.65 -6.39 -15.05
C LEU A 210 -10.79 -5.96 -14.10
N ALA A 211 -10.95 -4.66 -13.86
CA ALA A 211 -12.07 -4.13 -13.08
C ALA A 211 -13.43 -4.55 -13.66
N ARG A 212 -13.57 -4.48 -14.99
CA ARG A 212 -14.79 -4.92 -15.68
C ARG A 212 -15.03 -6.42 -15.57
N LEU A 213 -14.00 -7.25 -15.74
CA LEU A 213 -14.10 -8.70 -15.55
C LEU A 213 -14.53 -9.03 -14.11
N PHE A 214 -13.91 -8.37 -13.13
CA PHE A 214 -14.21 -8.54 -11.72
C PHE A 214 -15.65 -8.14 -11.36
N ALA A 215 -16.19 -7.10 -12.00
CA ALA A 215 -17.57 -6.67 -11.82
C ALA A 215 -18.58 -7.67 -12.40
N VAL A 216 -18.37 -8.10 -13.65
CA VAL A 216 -19.38 -8.80 -14.46
C VAL A 216 -19.34 -10.32 -14.29
N LEU A 217 -18.15 -10.92 -14.12
CA LEU A 217 -18.03 -12.37 -14.06
C LEU A 217 -18.42 -12.93 -12.69
N HIS A 218 -18.95 -14.16 -12.70
CA HIS A 218 -19.35 -14.94 -11.52
C HIS A 218 -18.62 -16.28 -11.40
N THR A 219 -17.57 -16.48 -12.21
CA THR A 219 -16.78 -17.72 -12.32
C THR A 219 -15.46 -17.59 -11.56
N THR A 220 -14.60 -18.61 -11.60
CA THR A 220 -13.27 -18.58 -10.96
C THR A 220 -12.41 -17.42 -11.47
N VAL A 221 -12.61 -17.00 -12.73
CA VAL A 221 -11.97 -15.85 -13.37
C VAL A 221 -12.20 -14.55 -12.61
N LYS A 222 -13.33 -14.42 -11.89
CA LYS A 222 -13.61 -13.28 -11.01
C LYS A 222 -12.54 -13.15 -9.92
N PHE A 223 -12.19 -14.27 -9.28
CA PHE A 223 -11.19 -14.30 -8.23
C PHE A 223 -9.79 -14.08 -8.79
N GLU A 224 -9.49 -14.64 -9.97
CA GLU A 224 -8.23 -14.34 -10.66
C GLU A 224 -8.08 -12.84 -10.97
N ALA A 225 -9.16 -12.20 -11.44
CA ALA A 225 -9.18 -10.76 -11.66
C ALA A 225 -8.99 -9.98 -10.35
N LEU A 226 -9.60 -10.42 -9.25
CA LEU A 226 -9.37 -9.84 -7.92
C LEU A 226 -7.89 -9.91 -7.51
N HIS A 227 -7.27 -11.08 -7.58
CA HIS A 227 -5.86 -11.26 -7.21
C HIS A 227 -4.92 -10.42 -8.09
N MET A 228 -5.16 -10.38 -9.41
CA MET A 228 -4.38 -9.56 -10.33
C MET A 228 -4.54 -8.06 -10.06
N LEU A 229 -5.76 -7.59 -9.79
CA LEU A 229 -6.02 -6.19 -9.42
C LEU A 229 -5.29 -5.83 -8.13
N THR A 230 -5.39 -6.65 -7.09
CA THR A 230 -4.69 -6.40 -5.83
C THR A 230 -3.18 -6.34 -6.04
N ALA A 231 -2.60 -7.28 -6.80
CA ALA A 231 -1.17 -7.30 -7.09
C ALA A 231 -0.67 -6.05 -7.84
N LEU A 232 -1.44 -5.55 -8.81
CA LEU A 232 -1.11 -4.33 -9.55
C LEU A 232 -1.24 -3.07 -8.68
N LEU A 233 -2.25 -3.01 -7.83
CA LEU A 233 -2.62 -1.78 -7.11
C LEU A 233 -1.94 -1.65 -5.74
N SER A 234 -1.47 -2.74 -5.13
CA SER A 234 -0.83 -2.74 -3.81
C SER A 234 0.55 -2.09 -3.76
N GLN A 235 1.13 -1.74 -4.91
CA GLN A 235 2.44 -1.08 -4.96
C GLN A 235 2.34 0.37 -4.50
N LYS A 236 3.00 0.73 -3.39
CA LYS A 236 2.97 2.08 -2.84
C LYS A 236 3.65 3.08 -3.78
N GLU A 237 3.01 4.22 -4.03
CA GLU A 237 3.59 5.37 -4.76
C GLU A 237 4.10 5.01 -6.17
N SER A 238 3.29 4.25 -6.93
CA SER A 238 3.60 3.84 -8.31
C SER A 238 3.20 4.93 -9.33
N PRO A 239 3.98 5.13 -10.42
CA PRO A 239 3.56 5.95 -11.56
C PRO A 239 2.19 5.54 -12.13
N LEU A 240 1.82 4.26 -11.98
CA LEU A 240 0.51 3.75 -12.37
C LEU A 240 -0.61 4.42 -11.56
N HIS A 241 -0.40 4.74 -10.29
CA HIS A 241 -1.41 5.41 -9.46
C HIS A 241 -1.72 6.81 -9.99
N ASP A 242 -0.69 7.57 -10.36
CA ASP A 242 -0.87 8.90 -10.96
C ASP A 242 -1.57 8.83 -12.32
N ALA A 243 -1.19 7.86 -13.15
CA ALA A 243 -1.88 7.59 -14.41
C ALA A 243 -3.36 7.26 -14.18
N LEU A 244 -3.68 6.36 -13.24
CA LEU A 244 -5.05 5.97 -12.90
C LEU A 244 -5.89 7.14 -12.35
N ARG A 245 -5.29 8.05 -11.58
CA ARG A 245 -5.96 9.27 -11.10
C ARG A 245 -6.37 10.18 -12.26
N SER A 246 -5.58 10.21 -13.33
CA SER A 246 -5.86 11.00 -14.53
C SER A 246 -6.91 10.37 -15.46
N VAL A 247 -7.21 9.07 -15.31
CA VAL A 247 -8.20 8.36 -16.14
C VAL A 247 -9.61 8.90 -15.83
N PRO A 248 -10.30 9.57 -16.78
CA PRO A 248 -11.58 10.26 -16.55
C PRO A 248 -12.79 9.34 -16.29
N SER A 249 -12.58 8.03 -16.23
CA SER A 249 -13.65 7.04 -16.18
C SER A 249 -14.13 6.80 -14.75
N MET A 250 -15.35 7.27 -14.43
CA MET A 250 -16.11 6.82 -13.25
C MET A 250 -16.39 5.30 -13.29
N ILE A 251 -16.26 4.67 -14.46
CA ILE A 251 -16.71 3.30 -14.72
C ILE A 251 -15.83 2.28 -13.99
N TRP A 252 -14.50 2.39 -14.08
CA TRP A 252 -13.62 1.38 -13.46
C TRP A 252 -13.67 1.42 -11.93
N LYS A 253 -13.76 2.62 -11.34
CA LYS A 253 -13.94 2.83 -9.89
C LYS A 253 -15.21 2.16 -9.39
N CYS A 254 -16.31 2.33 -10.13
CA CYS A 254 -17.59 1.70 -9.84
C CYS A 254 -17.56 0.17 -10.05
N GLN A 255 -16.91 -0.31 -11.11
CA GLN A 255 -16.77 -1.73 -11.40
C GLN A 255 -16.03 -2.48 -10.28
N ILE A 256 -14.93 -1.92 -9.75
CA ILE A 256 -14.24 -2.52 -8.60
C ILE A 256 -15.17 -2.59 -7.39
N ARG A 257 -15.94 -1.54 -7.11
CA ARG A 257 -16.96 -1.55 -6.04
C ARG A 257 -18.00 -2.65 -6.23
N VAL A 258 -18.51 -2.84 -7.46
CA VAL A 258 -19.47 -3.91 -7.78
C VAL A 258 -18.85 -5.29 -7.54
N GLY A 259 -17.61 -5.50 -7.98
CA GLY A 259 -16.89 -6.75 -7.74
C GLY A 259 -16.66 -7.04 -6.25
N ILE A 260 -16.18 -6.05 -5.47
CA ILE A 260 -15.99 -6.17 -4.01
C ILE A 260 -17.33 -6.50 -3.34
N THR A 261 -18.40 -5.79 -3.71
CA THR A 261 -19.74 -6.04 -3.18
C THR A 261 -20.16 -7.49 -3.38
N ALA A 262 -19.99 -8.00 -4.60
CA ALA A 262 -20.33 -9.38 -4.94
C ALA A 262 -19.51 -10.40 -4.13
N VAL A 263 -18.22 -10.17 -3.90
CA VAL A 263 -17.38 -11.09 -3.10
C VAL A 263 -17.78 -11.06 -1.62
N LEU A 264 -17.95 -9.87 -1.04
CA LEU A 264 -18.24 -9.72 0.40
C LEU A 264 -19.64 -10.24 0.78
N GLN A 265 -20.64 -10.05 -0.09
CA GLN A 265 -22.01 -10.55 0.14
C GLN A 265 -22.13 -12.07 -0.01
N ASN A 266 -21.28 -12.69 -0.82
CA ASN A 266 -21.36 -14.12 -1.09
C ASN A 266 -20.77 -14.96 0.03
N ARG A 267 -21.15 -16.25 0.06
CA ARG A 267 -20.57 -17.27 0.96
C ARG A 267 -19.25 -17.80 0.39
N VAL A 268 -18.37 -16.90 -0.04
CA VAL A 268 -17.04 -17.26 -0.54
C VAL A 268 -16.11 -17.59 0.63
N VAL A 269 -15.04 -18.35 0.36
CA VAL A 269 -13.93 -18.63 1.28
C VAL A 269 -13.38 -17.33 1.86
N SER A 270 -12.99 -17.34 3.13
CA SER A 270 -12.45 -16.18 3.86
C SER A 270 -11.26 -15.51 3.15
N SER A 271 -10.41 -16.30 2.47
CA SER A 271 -9.27 -15.78 1.71
C SER A 271 -9.67 -14.75 0.65
N GLU A 272 -10.75 -14.98 -0.09
CA GLU A 272 -11.22 -14.07 -1.14
C GLU A 272 -11.86 -12.82 -0.55
N LYS A 273 -12.51 -12.93 0.61
CA LYS A 273 -13.05 -11.76 1.33
C LYS A 273 -11.94 -10.85 1.82
N LEU A 274 -10.90 -11.44 2.40
CA LEU A 274 -9.71 -10.69 2.80
C LEU A 274 -9.10 -9.98 1.59
N GLN A 275 -8.90 -10.66 0.47
CA GLN A 275 -8.37 -10.05 -0.76
C GLN A 275 -9.23 -8.91 -1.28
N ALA A 276 -10.57 -9.04 -1.22
CA ALA A 276 -11.47 -7.94 -1.59
C ALA A 276 -11.33 -6.72 -0.67
N LEU A 277 -11.03 -6.93 0.62
CA LEU A 277 -10.74 -5.85 1.57
C LEU A 277 -9.36 -5.21 1.31
N LEU A 278 -8.35 -6.00 0.95
CA LEU A 278 -7.05 -5.47 0.54
C LEU A 278 -7.20 -4.58 -0.72
N LEU A 279 -8.01 -5.03 -1.68
CA LEU A 279 -8.32 -4.23 -2.86
C LEU A 279 -9.06 -2.93 -2.49
N ALA A 280 -10.00 -2.98 -1.52
CA ALA A 280 -10.68 -1.78 -1.02
C ALA A 280 -9.70 -0.78 -0.39
N GLU A 281 -8.72 -1.26 0.38
CA GLU A 281 -7.66 -0.42 0.95
C GLU A 281 -6.83 0.23 -0.16
N CYS A 282 -6.38 -0.55 -1.15
CA CYS A 282 -5.62 -0.05 -2.30
C CYS A 282 -6.39 1.08 -3.02
N MET A 283 -7.69 0.88 -3.24
CA MET A 283 -8.55 1.87 -3.88
C MET A 283 -8.61 3.18 -3.07
N MET A 284 -8.79 3.12 -1.76
CA MET A 284 -8.80 4.30 -0.90
C MET A 284 -7.42 4.97 -0.82
N SER A 285 -6.33 4.20 -0.91
CA SER A 285 -4.97 4.75 -0.97
C SER A 285 -4.68 5.49 -2.29
N ILE A 286 -5.24 5.02 -3.40
CA ILE A 286 -5.06 5.64 -4.72
C ILE A 286 -5.95 6.87 -4.88
N LEU A 287 -7.24 6.74 -4.54
CA LEU A 287 -8.28 7.71 -4.88
C LEU A 287 -8.66 8.64 -3.72
N GLY A 288 -8.18 8.36 -2.51
CA GLY A 288 -8.57 9.06 -1.29
C GLY A 288 -9.76 8.40 -0.58
N GLU A 289 -10.00 8.84 0.65
CA GLU A 289 -10.96 8.20 1.56
C GLU A 289 -12.42 8.34 1.06
N ASN A 290 -12.70 9.42 0.32
CA ASN A 290 -14.03 9.69 -0.22
C ASN A 290 -14.49 8.65 -1.26
N TRP A 291 -13.58 7.87 -1.85
CA TRP A 291 -13.94 6.82 -2.81
C TRP A 291 -14.94 5.82 -2.22
N LEU A 292 -14.87 5.52 -0.92
CA LEU A 292 -15.80 4.58 -0.29
C LEU A 292 -17.22 5.17 -0.19
N SER A 293 -17.32 6.50 -0.07
CA SER A 293 -18.57 7.26 0.09
C SER A 293 -19.09 7.93 -1.18
N GLU A 294 -18.38 7.84 -2.30
CA GLU A 294 -18.78 8.48 -3.56
C GLU A 294 -20.02 7.81 -4.17
N GLU A 295 -20.97 8.58 -4.69
CA GLU A 295 -22.10 8.05 -5.47
C GLU A 295 -21.74 8.01 -6.95
N TYR A 296 -21.77 6.83 -7.56
CA TYR A 296 -21.60 6.70 -9.02
C TYR A 296 -22.96 6.53 -9.67
N LYS A 297 -23.39 7.52 -10.44
CA LYS A 297 -24.57 7.41 -11.32
C LYS A 297 -24.12 6.75 -12.62
N VAL A 298 -24.23 5.43 -12.70
CA VAL A 298 -24.09 4.73 -13.98
C VAL A 298 -25.46 4.75 -14.67
N PRO A 299 -25.57 5.28 -15.91
CA PRO A 299 -26.79 5.12 -16.68
C PRO A 299 -27.00 3.61 -16.93
N ASP A 300 -28.20 3.10 -16.61
CA ASP A 300 -28.71 1.72 -16.80
C ASP A 300 -28.61 0.68 -15.67
N ASP A 301 -27.97 0.92 -14.51
CA ASP A 301 -27.89 -0.14 -13.48
C ASP A 301 -28.81 0.11 -12.26
N GLN A 302 -30.06 -0.35 -12.34
CA GLN A 302 -31.05 -0.25 -11.24
C GLN A 302 -30.71 -1.12 -10.02
N ASN A 303 -29.72 -2.02 -10.10
CA ASN A 303 -29.36 -2.97 -9.05
C ASN A 303 -28.12 -2.60 -8.24
N MET A 304 -27.54 -1.42 -8.47
CA MET A 304 -26.33 -1.02 -7.75
C MET A 304 -26.62 -0.80 -6.26
N MET A 305 -25.79 -1.40 -5.40
CA MET A 305 -25.96 -1.28 -3.96
C MET A 305 -25.80 0.19 -3.51
N PRO A 306 -26.71 0.72 -2.68
CA PRO A 306 -26.57 2.06 -2.11
C PRO A 306 -25.25 2.23 -1.39
N VAL A 307 -24.62 3.40 -1.53
CA VAL A 307 -23.33 3.74 -0.92
C VAL A 307 -23.31 3.46 0.58
N ASP A 308 -24.38 3.83 1.29
CA ASP A 308 -24.53 3.55 2.72
C ASP A 308 -24.33 2.07 3.07
N LYS A 309 -24.92 1.18 2.26
CA LYS A 309 -24.82 -0.26 2.48
C LYS A 309 -23.43 -0.77 2.12
N PHE A 310 -22.77 -0.18 1.13
CA PHE A 310 -21.40 -0.52 0.77
C PHE A 310 -20.40 -0.20 1.87
N VAL A 311 -20.46 1.02 2.41
CA VAL A 311 -19.61 1.46 3.53
C VAL A 311 -19.74 0.49 4.71
N LEU A 312 -20.99 0.19 5.11
CA LEU A 312 -21.23 -0.74 6.22
C LEU A 312 -20.78 -2.16 5.89
N LEU A 313 -21.00 -2.65 4.67
CA LEU A 313 -20.55 -3.99 4.26
C LEU A 313 -19.03 -4.14 4.37
N VAL A 314 -18.28 -3.14 3.91
CA VAL A 314 -16.80 -3.13 3.98
C VAL A 314 -16.34 -3.10 5.43
N LEU A 315 -16.90 -2.20 6.26
CA LEU A 315 -16.55 -2.09 7.67
C LEU A 315 -16.86 -3.38 8.45
N GLU A 316 -18.05 -3.93 8.28
CA GLU A 316 -18.46 -5.16 8.97
C GLU A 316 -17.61 -6.36 8.55
N SER A 317 -17.28 -6.47 7.27
CA SER A 317 -16.40 -7.53 6.77
C SER A 317 -14.97 -7.37 7.29
N ALA A 318 -14.44 -6.14 7.30
CA ALA A 318 -13.12 -5.85 7.85
C ALA A 318 -13.04 -6.17 9.34
N ARG A 319 -14.07 -5.82 10.11
CA ARG A 319 -14.15 -6.15 11.54
C ARG A 319 -14.10 -7.65 11.79
N ILE A 320 -14.83 -8.45 11.00
CA ILE A 320 -14.83 -9.91 11.13
C ILE A 320 -13.42 -10.45 10.88
N GLU A 321 -12.77 -10.03 9.80
CA GLU A 321 -11.41 -10.49 9.47
C GLU A 321 -10.37 -10.01 10.49
N VAL A 322 -10.49 -8.79 11.01
CA VAL A 322 -9.66 -8.30 12.14
C VAL A 322 -9.83 -9.22 13.36
N SER A 323 -11.08 -9.55 13.73
CA SER A 323 -11.34 -10.45 14.85
C SER A 323 -10.69 -11.82 14.66
N VAL A 324 -10.82 -12.41 13.46
CA VAL A 324 -10.22 -13.70 13.14
C VAL A 324 -8.69 -13.63 13.22
N LEU A 325 -8.07 -12.63 12.57
CA LEU A 325 -6.61 -12.49 12.55
C LEU A 325 -6.02 -12.22 13.93
N LEU A 326 -6.68 -11.39 14.76
CA LEU A 326 -6.23 -11.13 16.13
C LEU A 326 -6.28 -12.40 16.99
N ASN A 327 -7.36 -13.18 16.89
CA ASN A 327 -7.47 -14.45 17.61
C ASN A 327 -6.43 -15.48 17.15
N GLU A 328 -6.20 -15.60 15.84
CA GLU A 328 -5.18 -16.48 15.29
C GLU A 328 -3.77 -16.05 15.72
N LEU A 329 -3.48 -14.75 15.73
CA LEU A 329 -2.20 -14.21 16.19
C LEU A 329 -1.98 -14.44 17.68
N ALA A 330 -2.99 -14.19 18.51
CA ALA A 330 -2.94 -14.48 19.95
C ALA A 330 -2.64 -15.96 20.21
N TYR A 331 -3.38 -16.87 19.57
CA TYR A 331 -3.13 -18.31 19.67
C TYR A 331 -1.71 -18.69 19.24
N LEU A 332 -1.26 -18.22 18.06
CA LEU A 332 0.07 -18.53 17.54
C LEU A 332 1.18 -17.98 18.44
N LYS A 333 1.00 -16.79 19.02
CA LYS A 333 2.01 -16.13 19.85
C LYS A 333 2.08 -16.68 21.27
N TYR A 334 0.94 -16.99 21.89
CA TYR A 334 0.87 -17.24 23.32
C TYR A 334 0.58 -18.70 23.68
N GLU A 335 -0.19 -19.42 22.85
CA GLU A 335 -0.67 -20.76 23.18
C GLU A 335 0.06 -21.89 22.40
N SER A 336 0.53 -21.61 21.18
CA SER A 336 1.11 -22.64 20.30
C SER A 336 2.58 -22.99 20.61
N SER A 337 2.97 -24.25 20.39
CA SER A 337 4.37 -24.71 20.53
C SER A 337 5.27 -24.18 19.41
N LYS A 338 6.47 -23.69 19.75
CA LYS A 338 7.40 -23.05 18.80
C LYS A 338 7.89 -23.99 17.69
N ASN A 339 7.77 -23.57 16.42
CA ASN A 339 8.42 -24.18 15.24
C ASN A 339 8.68 -23.12 14.15
N SER A 340 9.50 -23.42 13.12
CA SER A 340 9.89 -22.45 12.09
C SER A 340 8.78 -22.08 11.11
N GLN A 341 7.83 -22.98 10.84
CA GLN A 341 6.66 -22.70 9.99
C GLN A 341 5.69 -21.68 10.62
N ARG A 342 5.76 -21.53 11.95
CA ARG A 342 4.97 -20.56 12.71
C ARG A 342 5.35 -19.11 12.39
N ASP A 343 6.64 -18.84 12.20
CA ASP A 343 7.13 -17.46 12.08
C ASP A 343 6.72 -16.85 10.71
N ASP A 344 6.79 -17.63 9.62
CA ASP A 344 6.27 -17.21 8.30
C ASP A 344 4.75 -16.97 8.34
N ALA A 345 4.01 -17.84 9.05
CA ALA A 345 2.56 -17.70 9.21
C ALA A 345 2.19 -16.46 10.05
N ILE A 346 2.97 -16.15 11.09
CA ILE A 346 2.81 -14.94 11.89
C ILE A 346 3.04 -13.71 11.01
N SER A 347 4.18 -13.62 10.31
CA SER A 347 4.51 -12.46 9.49
C SER A 347 3.47 -12.21 8.39
N GLN A 348 2.92 -13.27 7.77
CA GLN A 348 1.85 -13.09 6.79
C GLN A 348 0.56 -12.56 7.42
N LYS A 349 0.20 -13.03 8.62
CA LYS A 349 -1.00 -12.55 9.35
C LYS A 349 -0.83 -11.12 9.85
N GLU A 350 0.36 -10.76 10.34
CA GLU A 350 0.71 -9.39 10.73
C GLU A 350 0.59 -8.43 9.54
N ARG A 351 1.09 -8.83 8.36
CA ARG A 351 0.95 -8.04 7.14
C ARG A 351 -0.52 -7.83 6.77
N ASN A 352 -1.32 -8.89 6.79
CA ASN A 352 -2.76 -8.82 6.48
C ASN A 352 -3.49 -7.91 7.49
N LEU A 353 -3.19 -8.04 8.78
CA LEU A 353 -3.77 -7.23 9.84
C LEU A 353 -3.40 -5.75 9.68
N ALA A 354 -2.15 -5.45 9.34
CA ALA A 354 -1.70 -4.07 9.12
C ALA A 354 -2.48 -3.39 7.98
N ILE A 355 -2.77 -4.12 6.89
CA ILE A 355 -3.57 -3.59 5.78
C ILE A 355 -5.02 -3.36 6.22
N LEU A 356 -5.61 -4.29 6.99
CA LEU A 356 -6.96 -4.09 7.54
C LEU A 356 -7.02 -2.91 8.50
N PHE A 357 -6.03 -2.73 9.38
CA PHE A 357 -5.95 -1.54 10.23
C PHE A 357 -5.82 -0.27 9.42
N SER A 358 -5.05 -0.27 8.33
CA SER A 358 -5.00 0.88 7.42
C SER A 358 -6.36 1.17 6.78
N LEU A 359 -7.10 0.14 6.35
CA LEU A 359 -8.47 0.30 5.85
C LEU A 359 -9.39 0.92 6.91
N ILE A 360 -9.34 0.45 8.16
CA ILE A 360 -10.14 0.99 9.27
C ILE A 360 -9.75 2.44 9.58
N GLU A 361 -8.45 2.77 9.61
CA GLU A 361 -7.95 4.14 9.82
C GLU A 361 -8.49 5.11 8.75
N ARG A 362 -8.54 4.66 7.49
CA ARG A 362 -9.13 5.42 6.39
C ARG A 362 -10.64 5.60 6.52
N ILE A 363 -11.35 4.59 7.02
CA ILE A 363 -12.79 4.68 7.32
C ILE A 363 -13.04 5.67 8.48
N ILE A 364 -12.21 5.66 9.52
CA ILE A 364 -12.26 6.64 10.63
C ILE A 364 -12.12 8.06 10.08
N LYS A 365 -11.09 8.30 9.25
CA LYS A 365 -10.85 9.61 8.64
C LYS A 365 -12.00 10.05 7.72
N MET A 366 -12.57 9.14 6.93
CA MET A 366 -13.74 9.43 6.09
C MET A 366 -14.94 9.89 6.94
N ILE A 367 -15.21 9.21 8.07
CA ILE A 367 -16.32 9.54 8.96
C ILE A 367 -16.09 10.87 9.68
N SER A 368 -14.85 11.14 10.13
CA SER A 368 -14.48 12.41 10.74
C SER A 368 -14.70 13.58 9.79
N ASN A 369 -14.20 13.47 8.54
CA ASN A 369 -14.39 14.48 7.51
C ASN A 369 -15.87 14.71 7.14
N ALA A 370 -16.71 13.67 7.17
CA ALA A 370 -18.14 13.80 6.92
C ALA A 370 -18.87 14.56 8.04
N SER A 371 -18.28 14.63 9.23
CA SER A 371 -18.87 15.23 10.44
C SER A 371 -18.40 16.67 10.69
N SER A 372 -17.28 17.11 10.09
CA SER A 372 -16.61 18.37 10.42
C SER A 372 -17.21 19.64 9.80
N GLY A 373 -18.23 19.55 8.92
CA GLY A 373 -19.07 20.70 8.51
C GLY A 373 -18.39 21.84 7.74
N GLU A 374 -17.06 21.88 7.64
CA GLU A 374 -16.29 22.91 6.95
C GLU A 374 -16.03 22.52 5.50
N GLY A 375 -16.75 23.19 4.58
CA GLY A 375 -16.35 23.30 3.17
C GLY A 375 -16.72 22.12 2.26
N ALA A 376 -17.82 22.30 1.53
CA ALA A 376 -18.41 21.42 0.51
C ALA A 376 -19.34 20.32 1.06
N VAL A 377 -20.60 20.39 0.62
CA VAL A 377 -21.68 19.43 0.92
C VAL A 377 -21.29 18.04 0.40
N CYS A 378 -20.61 17.24 1.24
CA CYS A 378 -20.33 15.83 1.00
C CYS A 378 -21.24 14.96 1.87
N GLN A 379 -22.56 15.20 1.87
CA GLN A 379 -23.49 14.26 2.52
C GLN A 379 -24.07 13.29 1.50
N THR A 380 -23.19 12.44 0.96
CA THR A 380 -23.64 11.23 0.25
C THR A 380 -24.05 10.13 1.25
N ILE A 381 -23.48 10.13 2.46
CA ILE A 381 -23.78 9.15 3.51
C ILE A 381 -24.83 9.72 4.46
N ARG A 382 -25.86 8.93 4.79
CA ARG A 382 -26.87 9.31 5.77
C ARG A 382 -26.30 9.28 7.19
N GLU A 383 -26.74 10.21 8.04
CA GLU A 383 -26.36 10.26 9.48
C GLU A 383 -26.62 8.92 10.21
N SER A 384 -27.73 8.24 9.89
CA SER A 384 -28.01 6.91 10.44
C SER A 384 -26.97 5.85 10.09
N THR A 385 -26.30 6.00 8.94
CA THR A 385 -25.19 5.13 8.50
C THR A 385 -23.92 5.48 9.27
N ILE A 386 -23.64 6.77 9.49
CA ILE A 386 -22.51 7.24 10.30
C ILE A 386 -22.62 6.66 11.72
N MET A 387 -23.79 6.75 12.36
CA MET A 387 -24.00 6.17 13.70
C MET A 387 -23.75 4.65 13.74
N LYS A 388 -24.19 3.92 12.71
CA LYS A 388 -23.91 2.48 12.59
C LYS A 388 -22.42 2.20 12.41
N ALA A 389 -21.75 3.00 11.58
CA ALA A 389 -20.32 2.88 11.38
C ALA A 389 -19.52 3.16 12.66
N ILE A 390 -19.89 4.20 13.43
CA ILE A 390 -19.32 4.49 14.75
C ILE A 390 -19.54 3.30 15.71
N THR A 391 -20.70 2.65 15.66
CA THR A 391 -20.97 1.44 16.46
C THR A 391 -20.04 0.29 16.06
N GLY A 392 -19.91 0.01 14.75
CA GLY A 392 -18.99 -1.01 14.24
C GLY A 392 -17.52 -0.72 14.56
N LEU A 393 -17.10 0.55 14.53
CA LEU A 393 -15.77 0.99 14.92
C LEU A 393 -15.52 0.82 16.42
N ASN A 394 -16.47 1.18 17.28
CA ASN A 394 -16.39 0.93 18.73
C ASN A 394 -16.19 -0.56 19.02
N GLU A 395 -16.95 -1.43 18.34
CA GLU A 395 -16.81 -2.88 18.49
C GLU A 395 -15.45 -3.36 17.99
N THR A 396 -14.96 -2.85 16.85
CA THR A 396 -13.63 -3.18 16.30
C THR A 396 -12.51 -2.78 17.25
N VAL A 397 -12.53 -1.55 17.76
CA VAL A 397 -11.55 -1.07 18.75
C VAL A 397 -11.66 -1.85 20.06
N GLY A 398 -12.87 -2.24 20.46
CA GLY A 398 -13.08 -3.15 21.58
C GLY A 398 -12.31 -4.47 21.45
N LEU A 399 -12.33 -5.09 20.26
CA LEU A 399 -11.57 -6.30 19.95
C LEU A 399 -10.05 -6.06 19.97
N VAL A 400 -9.59 -4.93 19.44
CA VAL A 400 -8.16 -4.56 19.48
C VAL A 400 -7.68 -4.35 20.91
N LEU A 401 -8.50 -3.75 21.77
CA LEU A 401 -8.21 -3.60 23.19
C LEU A 401 -8.16 -4.95 23.92
N ASP A 402 -9.02 -5.89 23.56
CA ASP A 402 -8.98 -7.25 24.11
C ASP A 402 -7.68 -7.97 23.71
N PHE A 403 -7.21 -7.78 22.48
CA PHE A 403 -5.89 -8.29 22.05
C PHE A 403 -4.72 -7.64 22.83
N LEU A 404 -4.77 -6.33 23.08
CA LEU A 404 -3.77 -5.64 23.90
C LEU A 404 -3.82 -6.10 25.37
N GLN A 405 -5.01 -6.37 25.90
CA GLN A 405 -5.19 -6.94 27.23
C GLN A 405 -4.57 -8.34 27.32
N ASP A 406 -4.78 -9.19 26.31
CA ASP A 406 -4.17 -10.51 26.25
C ASP A 406 -2.63 -10.44 26.20
N ALA A 407 -2.08 -9.52 25.40
CA ALA A 407 -0.65 -9.26 25.38
C ALA A 407 -0.11 -8.82 26.76
N LYS A 408 -0.84 -7.93 27.45
CA LYS A 408 -0.52 -7.50 28.82
C LYS A 408 -0.49 -8.67 29.79
N ASP A 409 -1.50 -9.53 29.75
CA ASP A 409 -1.63 -10.69 30.66
C ASP A 409 -0.51 -11.72 30.42
N HIS A 410 0.00 -11.81 29.19
CA HIS A 410 1.15 -12.64 28.82
C HIS A 410 2.51 -11.93 29.00
N GLY A 411 2.53 -10.69 29.49
CA GLY A 411 3.76 -9.90 29.69
C GLY A 411 4.47 -9.50 28.40
N GLN A 412 3.77 -9.49 27.27
CA GLN A 412 4.30 -9.17 25.95
C GLN A 412 4.05 -7.70 25.64
N ARG A 413 5.13 -6.94 25.52
CA ARG A 413 5.07 -5.49 25.27
C ARG A 413 5.73 -5.05 23.96
N LYS A 414 6.33 -5.99 23.22
CA LYS A 414 7.16 -5.67 22.05
C LYS A 414 6.67 -6.43 20.81
N GLY A 415 6.43 -5.70 19.73
CA GLY A 415 5.98 -6.25 18.45
C GLY A 415 5.28 -5.20 17.58
N ASP A 416 5.50 -5.27 16.27
CA ASP A 416 4.92 -4.30 15.32
C ASP A 416 3.40 -4.42 15.21
N ASP A 417 2.84 -5.61 15.47
CA ASP A 417 1.41 -5.84 15.56
C ASP A 417 0.79 -5.15 16.79
N LEU A 418 1.47 -5.19 17.94
CA LEU A 418 1.05 -4.46 19.14
C LEU A 418 1.11 -2.95 18.90
N LEU A 419 2.19 -2.47 18.26
CA LEU A 419 2.32 -1.06 17.93
C LEU A 419 1.24 -0.62 16.92
N ALA A 420 0.93 -1.44 15.91
CA ALA A 420 -0.14 -1.18 14.96
C ALA A 420 -1.52 -1.18 15.65
N ALA A 421 -1.74 -2.07 16.64
CA ALA A 421 -2.94 -2.07 17.48
C ALA A 421 -3.07 -0.79 18.32
N VAL A 422 -1.96 -0.30 18.91
CA VAL A 422 -1.96 0.99 19.61
C VAL A 422 -2.25 2.15 18.65
N ARG A 423 -1.68 2.13 17.44
CA ARG A 423 -1.93 3.15 16.42
C ARG A 423 -3.40 3.26 16.05
N ILE A 424 -4.08 2.13 15.78
CA ILE A 424 -5.50 2.17 15.39
C ILE A 424 -6.40 2.61 16.54
N VAL A 425 -6.07 2.22 17.79
CA VAL A 425 -6.73 2.72 18.99
C VAL A 425 -6.55 4.23 19.12
N GLY A 426 -5.32 4.72 18.99
CA GLY A 426 -4.99 6.15 19.05
C GLY A 426 -5.71 6.96 17.99
N SER A 427 -5.73 6.47 16.73
CA SER A 427 -6.44 7.11 15.63
C SER A 427 -7.95 7.21 15.88
N TYR A 428 -8.58 6.15 16.40
CA TYR A 428 -10.02 6.21 16.71
C TYR A 428 -10.32 7.15 17.88
N LEU A 429 -9.51 7.09 18.94
CA LEU A 429 -9.72 7.91 20.13
C LEU A 429 -9.38 9.39 19.91
N ALA A 430 -8.64 9.74 18.87
CA ALA A 430 -8.49 11.12 18.42
C ALA A 430 -9.86 11.73 18.06
N GLU A 431 -10.76 10.94 17.49
CA GLU A 431 -12.12 11.36 17.09
C GLU A 431 -13.16 11.12 18.20
N ALA A 432 -12.95 10.10 19.03
CA ALA A 432 -13.86 9.68 20.09
C ALA A 432 -13.13 9.46 21.43
N PRO A 433 -12.63 10.51 22.11
CA PRO A 433 -11.70 10.41 23.24
C PRO A 433 -12.26 9.68 24.47
N TYR A 434 -13.59 9.59 24.59
CA TYR A 434 -14.28 8.91 25.69
C TYR A 434 -14.82 7.53 25.33
N ALA A 435 -14.59 7.04 24.11
CA ALA A 435 -14.95 5.69 23.73
C ALA A 435 -14.19 4.66 24.56
N CYS A 436 -14.84 3.55 24.91
CA CYS A 436 -14.24 2.46 25.71
C CYS A 436 -13.57 2.93 27.03
N LYS A 437 -14.04 4.03 27.63
CA LYS A 437 -13.39 4.74 28.76
C LYS A 437 -12.84 3.81 29.85
N GLU A 438 -13.64 2.85 30.31
CA GLU A 438 -13.21 1.94 31.38
C GLU A 438 -12.06 1.03 30.94
N LYS A 439 -12.15 0.38 29.77
CA LYS A 439 -11.07 -0.47 29.24
C LYS A 439 -9.80 0.32 29.01
N ILE A 440 -9.90 1.49 28.39
CA ILE A 440 -8.75 2.38 28.15
C ILE A 440 -8.11 2.79 29.46
N ARG A 441 -8.90 3.18 30.47
CA ARG A 441 -8.37 3.55 31.79
C ARG A 441 -7.53 2.44 32.43
N HIS A 442 -7.92 1.17 32.27
CA HIS A 442 -7.19 0.02 32.80
C HIS A 442 -5.97 -0.40 31.96
N LEU A 443 -5.97 -0.08 30.67
CA LEU A 443 -4.91 -0.46 29.73
C LEU A 443 -3.91 0.65 29.43
N LEU A 444 -4.20 1.90 29.78
CA LEU A 444 -3.41 3.06 29.35
C LEU A 444 -1.92 2.97 29.72
N GLU A 445 -1.61 2.52 30.95
CA GLU A 445 -0.23 2.29 31.38
C GLU A 445 0.48 1.24 30.51
N PHE A 446 -0.22 0.16 30.15
CA PHE A 446 0.32 -0.88 29.28
C PHE A 446 0.51 -0.36 27.86
N ILE A 447 -0.48 0.36 27.31
CA ILE A 447 -0.40 1.00 25.98
C ILE A 447 0.84 1.89 25.89
N PHE A 448 1.14 2.67 26.93
CA PHE A 448 2.32 3.53 27.00
C PHE A 448 3.64 2.74 27.10
N SER A 449 3.58 1.46 27.46
CA SER A 449 4.74 0.57 27.55
C SER A 449 4.99 -0.25 26.27
N VAL A 450 4.07 -0.21 25.30
CA VAL A 450 4.20 -0.96 24.05
C VAL A 450 5.32 -0.38 23.19
N GLU A 451 6.15 -1.26 22.64
CA GLU A 451 7.30 -0.94 21.78
C GLU A 451 7.17 -1.66 20.44
N GLY A 452 7.49 -0.98 19.34
CA GLY A 452 7.74 -1.63 18.05
C GLY A 452 8.93 -2.59 18.11
N GLN A 453 9.02 -3.50 17.14
CA GLN A 453 10.05 -4.54 17.11
C GLN A 453 11.47 -3.96 17.11
N ASP A 454 11.67 -2.86 16.38
CA ASP A 454 12.95 -2.16 16.27
C ASP A 454 13.10 -0.97 17.23
N GLU A 455 12.07 -0.65 18.02
CA GLU A 455 12.13 0.46 18.97
C GLU A 455 12.96 0.12 20.21
N SER A 456 13.76 1.08 20.67
CA SER A 456 14.52 1.02 21.93
C SER A 456 13.72 1.53 23.14
N SER A 457 12.56 2.13 22.91
CA SER A 457 11.66 2.72 23.92
C SER A 457 10.29 2.92 23.31
N SER A 458 9.23 3.00 24.12
CA SER A 458 7.83 3.12 23.70
C SER A 458 7.42 4.48 23.10
N PHE A 459 8.23 5.02 22.21
CA PHE A 459 8.10 6.37 21.67
C PHE A 459 6.87 6.49 20.78
N HIS A 460 6.71 5.62 19.78
CA HIS A 460 5.61 5.72 18.83
C HIS A 460 4.25 5.48 19.49
N SER A 461 4.16 4.56 20.45
CA SER A 461 2.93 4.33 21.23
C SER A 461 2.44 5.59 21.94
N ILE A 462 3.35 6.38 22.52
CA ILE A 462 3.00 7.65 23.14
C ILE A 462 2.54 8.65 22.07
N CYS A 463 3.28 8.78 20.96
CA CYS A 463 2.91 9.68 19.86
C CYS A 463 1.50 9.42 19.33
N PHE A 464 1.12 8.17 19.11
CA PHE A 464 -0.20 7.81 18.61
C PHE A 464 -1.34 8.16 19.59
N MET A 465 -1.05 8.26 20.88
CA MET A 465 -2.03 8.61 21.90
C MET A 465 -2.14 10.12 22.14
N LEU A 466 -1.18 10.94 21.69
CA LEU A 466 -1.16 12.39 21.92
C LEU A 466 -2.46 13.11 21.51
N PRO A 467 -3.10 12.81 20.35
CA PRO A 467 -4.36 13.47 19.97
C PRO A 467 -5.50 13.25 20.96
N MET A 468 -5.58 12.05 21.55
CA MET A 468 -6.57 11.75 22.59
C MET A 468 -6.18 12.40 23.93
N LEU A 469 -4.90 12.34 24.29
CA LEU A 469 -4.39 12.88 25.55
C LEU A 469 -4.58 14.39 25.66
N SER A 470 -4.34 15.14 24.59
CA SER A 470 -4.54 16.59 24.57
C SER A 470 -6.00 16.95 24.88
N GLN A 471 -6.95 16.17 24.37
CA GLN A 471 -8.38 16.37 24.61
C GLN A 471 -8.81 15.95 26.02
N ILE A 472 -8.47 14.74 26.48
CA ILE A 472 -8.93 14.29 27.81
C ILE A 472 -8.30 15.07 28.96
N THR A 473 -7.10 15.63 28.75
CA THR A 473 -6.41 16.43 29.78
C THR A 473 -6.99 17.83 29.93
N MET A 474 -7.85 18.29 29.02
CA MET A 474 -8.62 19.52 29.22
C MET A 474 -9.47 19.45 30.50
N GLU A 475 -9.86 18.24 30.91
CA GLU A 475 -10.54 17.97 32.16
C GLU A 475 -9.58 17.45 33.25
N ALA A 476 -9.88 17.81 34.51
CA ALA A 476 -9.08 17.38 35.66
C ALA A 476 -9.10 15.84 35.86
N ASP A 477 -10.17 15.15 35.43
CA ASP A 477 -10.24 13.69 35.47
C ASP A 477 -9.20 13.02 34.55
N GLY A 478 -9.04 13.51 33.32
CA GLY A 478 -7.99 13.00 32.42
C GLY A 478 -6.59 13.24 32.97
N CYS A 479 -6.37 14.41 33.59
CA CYS A 479 -5.11 14.71 34.28
C CYS A 479 -4.83 13.75 35.44
N ARG A 480 -5.85 13.40 36.25
CA ARG A 480 -5.73 12.43 37.34
C ARG A 480 -5.38 11.04 36.83
N ILE A 481 -5.97 10.61 35.72
CA ILE A 481 -5.65 9.34 35.08
C ILE A 481 -4.17 9.32 34.67
N LEU A 482 -3.71 10.35 33.95
CA LEU A 482 -2.32 10.46 33.51
C LEU A 482 -1.33 10.53 34.69
N ALA A 483 -1.71 11.18 35.79
CA ALA A 483 -0.91 11.24 37.01
C ALA A 483 -0.77 9.88 37.70
N SER A 484 -1.81 9.04 37.68
CA SER A 484 -1.90 7.81 38.49
C SER A 484 -0.82 6.77 38.20
N PHE A 485 -0.29 6.75 36.97
CA PHE A 485 0.81 5.87 36.55
C PHE A 485 2.06 6.65 36.11
N GLY A 486 2.11 7.97 36.34
CA GLY A 486 3.24 8.80 35.95
C GLY A 486 3.37 9.08 34.45
N GLY A 487 2.31 8.89 33.66
CA GLY A 487 2.33 9.04 32.20
C GLY A 487 2.72 10.45 31.71
N TYR A 488 2.50 11.49 32.51
CA TYR A 488 2.96 12.85 32.19
C TYR A 488 4.49 12.93 32.05
N LYS A 489 5.24 12.12 32.80
CA LYS A 489 6.71 12.04 32.66
C LYS A 489 7.08 11.41 31.31
N MET A 490 6.36 10.37 30.90
CA MET A 490 6.57 9.69 29.62
C MET A 490 6.27 10.62 28.45
N VAL A 491 5.21 11.46 28.54
CA VAL A 491 4.90 12.48 27.55
C VAL A 491 6.01 13.55 27.49
N ILE A 492 6.55 13.98 28.64
CA ILE A 492 7.70 14.91 28.68
C ILE A 492 8.93 14.30 28.00
N ASP A 493 9.28 13.06 28.33
CA ASP A 493 10.43 12.37 27.74
C ASP A 493 10.25 12.17 26.23
N CYS A 494 9.01 11.91 25.79
CA CYS A 494 8.63 11.86 24.37
C CYS A 494 8.83 13.22 23.70
N LEU A 495 8.36 14.32 24.29
CA LEU A 495 8.56 15.68 23.78
C LEU A 495 10.05 16.06 23.68
N ILE A 496 10.86 15.71 24.69
CA ILE A 496 12.30 15.93 24.65
C ILE A 496 12.92 15.20 23.46
N LYS A 497 12.59 13.92 23.25
CA LYS A 497 13.07 13.13 22.10
C LYS A 497 12.65 13.73 20.76
N MET A 498 11.41 14.19 20.63
CA MET A 498 10.92 14.86 19.42
C MET A 498 11.75 16.11 19.09
N ILE A 499 12.09 16.90 20.10
CA ILE A 499 12.92 18.11 19.96
C ILE A 499 14.38 17.75 19.60
N GLU A 500 14.97 16.75 20.27
CA GLU A 500 16.38 16.35 20.09
C GLU A 500 16.65 15.70 18.71
N GLN A 501 15.70 14.94 18.16
CA GLN A 501 15.83 14.31 16.84
C GLN A 501 15.69 15.30 15.67
N ASN A 502 15.55 16.60 15.95
CA ASN A 502 15.65 17.69 14.99
C ASN A 502 14.64 17.58 13.83
N GLY A 503 13.35 17.36 14.10
CA GLY A 503 12.21 17.64 13.20
C GLY A 503 12.17 16.99 11.80
N MET A 504 13.18 16.23 11.37
CA MET A 504 13.32 15.80 9.97
C MET A 504 12.38 14.64 9.58
N MET A 505 11.66 14.03 10.53
CA MET A 505 10.76 12.89 10.29
C MET A 505 9.45 12.93 11.10
N ILE A 506 9.24 13.93 11.98
CA ILE A 506 8.10 13.95 12.91
C ILE A 506 7.24 15.18 12.65
N ASP A 507 5.94 14.96 12.46
CA ASP A 507 4.92 15.99 12.30
C ASP A 507 4.98 17.01 13.46
N THR A 508 5.15 18.29 13.13
CA THR A 508 5.08 19.41 14.09
C THR A 508 3.79 19.38 14.90
N GLY A 509 2.69 18.84 14.34
CA GLY A 509 1.43 18.64 15.06
C GLY A 509 1.59 17.81 16.33
N ASN A 510 2.40 16.74 16.32
CA ASN A 510 2.63 15.91 17.51
C ASN A 510 3.40 16.67 18.61
N MET A 511 4.30 17.59 18.23
CA MET A 511 5.00 18.42 19.22
C MET A 511 4.03 19.36 19.94
N PHE A 512 3.08 19.97 19.22
CA PHE A 512 2.05 20.81 19.81
C PHE A 512 1.11 20.00 20.70
N LEU A 513 0.61 18.85 20.24
CA LEU A 513 -0.25 17.98 21.04
C LEU A 513 0.41 17.52 22.35
N ALA A 514 1.72 17.23 22.32
CA ALA A 514 2.48 16.93 23.54
C ALA A 514 2.61 18.15 24.46
N CYS A 515 2.89 19.34 23.90
CA CYS A 515 2.89 20.59 24.67
C CYS A 515 1.54 20.83 25.33
N ASP A 516 0.44 20.73 24.58
CA ASP A 516 -0.92 20.97 25.06
C ASP A 516 -1.30 19.98 26.17
N THR A 517 -0.95 18.71 25.99
CA THR A 517 -1.15 17.68 27.03
C THR A 517 -0.48 18.09 28.34
N ILE A 518 0.77 18.59 28.31
CA ILE A 518 1.47 19.02 29.53
C ILE A 518 0.96 20.37 30.05
N ILE A 519 0.62 21.32 29.18
CA ILE A 519 0.01 22.61 29.56
C ILE A 519 -1.30 22.37 30.30
N ASN A 520 -2.17 21.52 29.76
CA ASN A 520 -3.44 21.12 30.35
C ASN A 520 -3.21 20.42 31.70
N PHE A 521 -2.28 19.46 31.74
CA PHE A 521 -1.90 18.76 32.96
C PHE A 521 -1.48 19.72 34.08
N LEU A 522 -0.51 20.60 33.81
CA LEU A 522 0.02 21.56 34.79
C LEU A 522 -1.02 22.61 35.19
N SER A 523 -1.89 23.01 34.26
CA SER A 523 -2.93 24.01 34.53
C SER A 523 -4.05 23.48 35.42
N ASN A 524 -4.47 22.23 35.20
CA ASN A 524 -5.58 21.59 35.92
C ASN A 524 -5.16 20.94 37.25
N MET A 525 -3.87 20.63 37.42
CA MET A 525 -3.34 19.97 38.62
C MET A 525 -2.70 20.91 39.65
N LYS A 526 -2.98 22.21 39.62
CA LYS A 526 -2.39 23.23 40.52
C LYS A 526 -2.54 22.93 42.02
N ASN A 527 -3.53 22.14 42.42
CA ASN A 527 -3.79 21.78 43.82
C ASN A 527 -3.20 20.40 44.21
N ALA A 528 -2.69 19.64 43.25
CA ALA A 528 -2.00 18.38 43.52
C ALA A 528 -0.51 18.65 43.77
N HIS A 529 0.09 17.95 44.73
CA HIS A 529 1.54 18.02 44.97
C HIS A 529 2.30 17.35 43.80
N ILE A 530 2.45 18.06 42.67
CA ILE A 530 3.37 17.67 41.61
C ILE A 530 4.78 18.00 42.09
N GLN A 531 5.57 16.98 42.40
CA GLN A 531 6.97 17.16 42.75
C GLN A 531 7.79 17.48 41.51
N MET A 532 8.65 18.50 41.62
CA MET A 532 9.65 18.79 40.59
C MET A 532 10.61 17.60 40.46
N GLY A 533 10.72 17.05 39.26
CA GLY A 533 11.63 15.94 38.93
C GLY A 533 12.62 16.32 37.82
N SER A 534 13.64 15.48 37.61
CA SER A 534 14.67 15.68 36.58
C SER A 534 14.09 15.84 35.17
N CYS A 535 12.96 15.19 34.84
CA CYS A 535 12.30 15.30 33.55
C CYS A 535 11.90 16.73 33.18
N PHE A 536 11.40 17.52 34.13
CA PHE A 536 11.05 18.92 33.88
C PHE A 536 12.28 19.82 33.70
N VAL A 537 13.41 19.50 34.34
CA VAL A 537 14.69 20.19 34.09
C VAL A 537 15.16 19.89 32.66
N GLY A 538 15.08 18.63 32.23
CA GLY A 538 15.33 18.22 30.85
C GLY A 538 14.42 18.94 29.86
N LEU A 539 13.13 19.05 30.18
CA LEU A 539 12.14 19.75 29.36
C LEU A 539 12.50 21.22 29.14
N LEU A 540 12.85 21.95 30.20
CA LEU A 540 13.26 23.36 30.08
C LEU A 540 14.46 23.53 29.13
N LYS A 541 15.43 22.60 29.18
CA LYS A 541 16.58 22.62 28.25
C LYS A 541 16.17 22.34 26.82
N ALA A 542 15.31 21.34 26.61
CA ALA A 542 14.78 20.99 25.30
C ALA A 542 14.03 22.18 24.68
N LEU A 543 13.14 22.85 25.43
CA LEU A 543 12.39 24.02 24.94
C LEU A 543 13.29 25.19 24.53
N VAL A 544 14.40 25.42 25.24
CA VAL A 544 15.41 26.40 24.83
C VAL A 544 16.10 26.01 23.52
N SER A 545 16.37 24.73 23.33
CA SER A 545 16.97 24.22 22.09
C SER A 545 15.99 24.37 20.92
N TRP A 546 14.72 24.01 21.13
CA TRP A 546 13.65 24.08 20.13
C TRP A 546 13.43 25.51 19.60
N THR A 547 13.51 26.49 20.49
CA THR A 547 13.22 27.91 20.19
C THR A 547 14.44 28.73 19.75
N GLY A 548 15.63 28.10 19.68
CA GLY A 548 16.92 28.79 19.56
C GLY A 548 17.03 29.75 18.36
N THR A 549 16.57 29.34 17.18
CA THR A 549 16.54 30.16 15.95
C THR A 549 15.15 30.24 15.32
N ALA A 550 14.12 29.71 15.99
CA ALA A 550 12.76 29.73 15.48
C ALA A 550 12.18 31.14 15.60
N ASP A 551 11.61 31.68 14.52
CA ASP A 551 10.86 32.94 14.50
C ASP A 551 9.33 32.70 14.47
N ASP A 552 8.90 31.44 14.51
CA ASP A 552 7.50 31.06 14.54
C ASP A 552 6.84 31.47 15.87
N SER A 553 5.81 32.31 15.77
CA SER A 553 5.04 32.82 16.92
C SER A 553 4.38 31.69 17.72
N SER A 554 3.85 30.67 17.05
CA SER A 554 3.19 29.54 17.71
C SER A 554 4.17 28.79 18.61
N VAL A 555 5.34 28.43 18.07
CA VAL A 555 6.41 27.74 18.79
C VAL A 555 6.90 28.58 19.98
N ILE A 556 7.13 29.88 19.80
CA ILE A 556 7.62 30.76 20.86
C ILE A 556 6.59 30.89 22.00
N ILE A 557 5.32 31.12 21.67
CA ILE A 557 4.25 31.29 22.67
C ILE A 557 4.01 29.99 23.43
N THR A 558 3.88 28.86 22.74
CA THR A 558 3.64 27.55 23.38
C THR A 558 4.81 27.14 24.26
N ALA A 559 6.06 27.25 23.77
CA ALA A 559 7.23 26.94 24.57
C ALA A 559 7.35 27.87 25.80
N SER A 560 7.03 29.16 25.65
CA SER A 560 7.05 30.13 26.75
C SER A 560 5.95 29.86 27.78
N CYS A 561 4.77 29.43 27.33
CA CYS A 561 3.66 29.01 28.19
C CYS A 561 4.07 27.82 29.07
N LEU A 562 4.63 26.79 28.44
CA LEU A 562 5.09 25.59 29.14
C LEU A 562 6.24 25.90 30.12
N CYS A 563 7.22 26.72 29.70
CA CYS A 563 8.29 27.19 30.60
C CYS A 563 7.71 27.94 31.81
N THR A 564 6.74 28.83 31.59
CA THR A 564 6.10 29.60 32.67
C THR A 564 5.41 28.69 33.69
N LEU A 565 4.70 27.67 33.23
CA LEU A 565 4.03 26.71 34.11
C LEU A 565 5.03 25.87 34.91
N VAL A 566 6.12 25.42 34.29
CA VAL A 566 7.17 24.65 34.98
C VAL A 566 7.92 25.52 36.01
N LEU A 567 8.24 26.77 35.69
CA LEU A 567 8.90 27.69 36.62
C LEU A 567 8.05 27.97 37.86
N ASP A 568 6.72 27.92 37.73
CA ASP A 568 5.79 28.08 38.86
C ASP A 568 5.94 26.95 39.90
N LEU A 569 6.42 25.78 39.50
CA LEU A 569 6.65 24.62 40.38
C LEU A 569 7.99 24.65 41.13
N THR A 570 8.86 25.63 40.86
CA THR A 570 10.24 25.61 41.38
C THR A 570 10.79 27.00 41.71
N THR A 571 12.08 27.10 42.01
CA THR A 571 12.79 28.34 42.35
C THR A 571 14.10 28.45 41.58
N GLU A 572 14.64 29.66 41.45
CA GLU A 572 15.95 29.87 40.81
C GLU A 572 17.06 29.08 41.52
N GLU A 573 17.06 29.08 42.86
CA GLU A 573 18.03 28.34 43.67
C GLU A 573 17.97 26.84 43.42
N PHE A 574 16.76 26.26 43.34
CA PHE A 574 16.59 24.84 43.08
C PHE A 574 17.11 24.47 41.70
N LEU A 575 16.76 25.23 40.66
CA LEU A 575 17.23 24.95 39.30
C LEU A 575 18.75 25.04 39.21
N LEU A 576 19.38 26.08 39.77
CA LEU A 576 20.83 26.24 39.74
C LEU A 576 21.58 25.24 40.62
N SER A 577 20.90 24.59 41.57
CA SER A 577 21.48 23.49 42.35
C SER A 577 21.50 22.15 41.59
N SER A 578 20.74 22.04 40.50
CA SER A 578 20.74 20.85 39.64
C SER A 578 22.02 20.79 38.80
N SER A 579 22.70 19.63 38.79
CA SER A 579 23.95 19.43 38.02
C SER A 579 23.79 19.71 36.53
N ASP A 580 22.58 19.51 36.02
CA ASP A 580 22.30 19.51 34.60
C ASP A 580 21.75 20.84 34.10
N PHE A 581 21.62 21.87 34.96
CA PHE A 581 21.02 23.16 34.63
C PHE A 581 21.94 24.33 34.96
N ASP A 582 22.33 25.11 33.95
CA ASP A 582 23.29 26.19 34.09
C ASP A 582 22.66 27.58 33.96
N SER A 583 23.41 28.60 34.39
CA SER A 583 22.96 30.00 34.30
C SER A 583 22.72 30.46 32.85
N LYS A 584 23.38 29.85 31.85
CA LYS A 584 23.18 30.18 30.43
C LYS A 584 21.83 29.70 29.94
N THR A 585 21.38 28.53 30.37
CA THR A 585 20.06 27.99 30.08
C THR A 585 18.98 28.90 30.67
N LEU A 586 19.16 29.36 31.93
CA LEU A 586 18.24 30.30 32.57
C LEU A 586 18.17 31.65 31.83
N GLU A 587 19.31 32.16 31.34
CA GLU A 587 19.35 33.39 30.53
C GLU A 587 18.58 33.22 29.20
N LYS A 588 18.77 32.09 28.52
CA LYS A 588 18.05 31.76 27.27
C LYS A 588 16.54 31.62 27.51
N LEU A 589 16.12 30.97 28.59
CA LEU A 589 14.71 30.90 29.00
C LEU A 589 14.13 32.29 29.24
N SER A 590 14.88 33.16 29.91
CA SER A 590 14.45 34.54 30.17
C SER A 590 14.22 35.31 28.87
N LYS A 591 15.14 35.15 27.90
CA LYS A 591 15.01 35.73 26.55
C LYS A 591 13.83 35.15 25.77
N LEU A 592 13.57 33.84 25.87
CA LEU A 592 12.42 33.20 25.25
C LEU A 592 11.11 33.80 25.78
N ILE A 593 10.93 33.86 27.09
CA ILE A 593 9.74 34.46 27.71
C ILE A 593 9.62 35.93 27.30
N ALA A 594 10.71 36.69 27.28
CA ALA A 594 10.70 38.08 26.81
C ALA A 594 10.19 38.19 25.37
N ARG A 595 10.68 37.35 24.44
CA ARG A 595 10.24 37.33 23.04
C ARG A 595 8.73 37.10 22.92
N SER A 596 8.17 36.16 23.68
CA SER A 596 6.72 35.86 23.65
C SER A 596 5.84 37.03 24.09
N LEU A 597 6.32 37.87 25.02
CA LEU A 597 5.57 39.04 25.48
C LEU A 597 5.50 40.14 24.41
N HIS A 598 6.54 40.25 23.58
CA HIS A 598 6.65 41.25 22.50
C HIS A 598 5.94 40.84 21.21
N GLN A 599 5.75 39.54 20.96
CA GLN A 599 5.06 39.08 19.76
C GLN A 599 3.59 39.50 19.78
N GLY A 600 3.14 40.07 18.67
CA GLY A 600 1.73 40.33 18.40
C GLY A 600 1.01 39.00 18.10
N ILE A 601 -0.19 38.84 18.63
CA ILE A 601 -1.06 37.70 18.34
C ILE A 601 -2.07 38.19 17.29
N PRO A 602 -2.36 37.41 16.24
CA PRO A 602 -3.51 37.69 15.37
C PRO A 602 -4.80 37.76 16.21
N ASP A 603 -5.66 38.76 15.99
CA ASP A 603 -6.85 38.99 16.84
C ASP A 603 -7.81 37.78 16.90
N ASP A 604 -7.74 36.86 15.93
CA ASP A 604 -8.61 35.69 15.82
C ASP A 604 -8.03 34.40 16.45
N ASP A 605 -6.80 34.41 16.99
CA ASP A 605 -6.17 33.22 17.60
C ASP A 605 -6.44 33.14 19.11
N ILE A 606 -7.58 32.54 19.46
CA ILE A 606 -8.05 32.36 20.85
C ILE A 606 -7.05 31.52 21.67
N GLU A 607 -6.42 30.52 21.06
CA GLU A 607 -5.52 29.61 21.76
C GLU A 607 -4.23 30.31 22.18
N GLN A 608 -3.56 31.00 21.24
CA GLN A 608 -2.37 31.79 21.56
C GLN A 608 -2.68 32.90 22.56
N SER A 609 -3.88 33.51 22.47
CA SER A 609 -4.32 34.52 23.43
C SER A 609 -4.43 33.95 24.86
N ASN A 610 -5.05 32.77 25.01
CA ASN A 610 -5.12 32.05 26.28
C ASN A 610 -3.73 31.70 26.82
N GLN A 611 -2.84 31.17 25.97
CA GLN A 611 -1.47 30.85 26.35
C GLN A 611 -0.70 32.11 26.81
N LYS A 612 -0.88 33.26 26.15
CA LYS A 612 -0.26 34.54 26.57
C LYS A 612 -0.80 35.03 27.92
N GLN A 613 -2.08 34.83 28.22
CA GLN A 613 -2.62 35.10 29.56
C GLN A 613 -2.03 34.18 30.63
N ILE A 614 -1.77 32.90 30.30
CA ILE A 614 -1.07 31.98 31.20
C ILE A 614 0.36 32.48 31.46
N ILE A 615 1.09 32.93 30.43
CA ILE A 615 2.43 33.50 30.56
C ILE A 615 2.42 34.71 31.50
N LEU A 616 1.54 35.69 31.24
CA LEU A 616 1.44 36.93 32.04
C LEU A 616 1.05 36.65 33.50
N SER A 617 0.04 35.81 33.72
CA SER A 617 -0.42 35.47 35.07
C SER A 617 0.60 34.63 35.84
N GLY A 618 1.29 33.70 35.17
CA GLY A 618 2.34 32.89 35.76
C GLY A 618 3.56 33.73 36.14
N TYR A 619 4.03 34.61 35.26
CA TYR A 619 5.13 35.54 35.57
C TYR A 619 4.85 36.35 36.85
N ARG A 620 3.62 36.85 37.03
CA ARG A 620 3.23 37.56 38.26
C ARG A 620 3.30 36.67 39.51
N ARG A 621 3.07 35.36 39.40
CA ARG A 621 3.11 34.43 40.55
C ARG A 621 4.54 34.03 40.94
N TRP A 622 5.44 33.82 39.99
CA TRP A 622 6.77 33.28 40.29
C TRP A 622 7.92 34.27 40.14
N SER A 623 7.75 35.45 39.53
CA SER A 623 8.86 36.38 39.25
C SER A 623 9.76 36.71 40.45
N ASP A 624 9.21 36.82 41.65
CA ASP A 624 9.99 37.09 42.87
C ASP A 624 10.90 35.92 43.28
N ARG A 625 10.58 34.69 42.86
CA ARG A 625 11.42 33.50 43.06
C ARG A 625 12.55 33.38 42.04
N TYR A 626 12.59 34.28 41.04
CA TYR A 626 13.58 34.28 39.96
C TYR A 626 14.16 35.68 39.68
N PRO A 627 15.01 36.21 40.58
CA PRO A 627 15.60 37.55 40.44
C PRO A 627 16.31 37.80 39.11
N ARG A 628 17.04 36.82 38.55
CA ARG A 628 17.75 36.99 37.27
C ARG A 628 16.79 37.15 36.10
N VAL A 629 15.73 36.32 36.09
CA VAL A 629 14.70 36.34 35.04
C VAL A 629 13.93 37.67 35.11
N LYS A 630 13.56 38.11 36.31
CA LYS A 630 12.90 39.40 36.56
C LYS A 630 13.71 40.59 36.05
N ASN A 631 15.02 40.62 36.32
CA ASN A 631 15.90 41.70 35.86
C ASN A 631 16.00 41.76 34.33
N ILE A 632 16.13 40.61 33.66
CA ILE A 632 16.18 40.55 32.19
C ILE A 632 14.84 41.01 31.60
N LEU A 633 13.72 40.56 32.16
CA LEU A 633 12.39 40.95 31.68
C LEU A 633 12.11 42.44 31.91
N GLN A 634 12.54 43.02 33.04
CA GLN A 634 12.39 44.47 33.29
C GLN A 634 13.24 45.34 32.36
N GLN A 635 14.36 44.83 31.85
CA GLN A 635 15.15 45.52 30.82
C GLN A 635 14.48 45.51 29.44
N HIS A 636 13.57 44.57 29.20
CA HIS A 636 12.90 44.38 27.92
C HIS A 636 11.41 44.79 27.96
N VAL A 637 10.78 44.85 29.13
CA VAL A 637 9.35 45.17 29.32
C VAL A 637 9.24 46.41 30.20
N SER A 638 8.85 47.54 29.61
CA SER A 638 8.23 48.62 30.38
C SER A 638 6.85 48.12 30.83
N VAL A 639 6.77 47.59 32.05
CA VAL A 639 5.50 47.20 32.68
C VAL A 639 4.64 48.43 32.92
#